data_AF-A0A3M7ERR0-F1
#
_entry.id   AF-A0A3M7ERR0-F1
#
_cell.length_a   1.000
_cell.length_b   1.000
_cell.length_c   1.000
_cell.angle_alpha   90.00
_cell.angle_beta   90.00
_cell.angle_gamma   90.00
#
_symmetry.space_group_name_H-M   'P 1'
#
loop_
_entity.id
_entity.type
_entity.pdbx_description
1 polymer ?
#
loop_
_entity_poly.entity_id
_entity_poly.type
_entity_poly.pdbx_seq_one_letter_code
_entity_poly.pdbx_strand_id
1 'polypeptide(L)'
;MLANPSSVQPLLVRHHVVQALRDHLNKTQFVEVTTPLLTAGAGGAVARPFETEATELEGQKLNLRIAPELWLKRLIVGGMSRIYEIGPAFRNEGVDATHNPEFTICEFYEACATLDSLMTKTELLLREMKQRIDEARAPASSSPISSGSPRLRDLPEVKLDLQSPFRRLEFLPALESAMKTPLPNLSTPSAHENLLSLFAAQNLDIPSNPTLPRLLDALAAHYLEPLCDQPTFITHHPAALSPLSKHFRCPTTGQTIAARAELFIHGREFANMYEEENSPFAQRSKFLEQLRYRAVDGEGDGQKDVDESYLEALEWGMPPTGGWGCGVDRLVMLFSGRERMSEVLAFGSLRNVVGLGRGRSRRSLEELAGTVKQLSQYVGFSEDDPRAEQDESVRHGEWQASGIDAAPPEVLRDAALENDEQSLQNTPPSALANDAEAKMLLSTFRTRYGRWIGIKESDDETWNMRTVRYPLLFTACCLVATRHSSEHVPHSEADRLFFQAKDELSASLLQTRQPLAFFQAVLILSLWSTTAGQQPLSLDSWLITGYALQHSLAPAVFQSLNNRTAKEQFAALSVRNHLCLSHLHACISTRRTAVVTSSDIELSRQLLNSGSSSKFETCKVAELALYWILYEHRINGTLHGRSALHHWKLKWARLFDQSRHQFLLMSYSFGQLLMCEQVLGSKSVAVHKSLLEEMLRHSSSIMQLAIDTTDARTKHLTDHVYHIIAFAAVTALRLMSRYRKNLQASTDIGQMETLVSKTVEWLDSIEPVSNAGRTMSDVIKATQRKLGSRISSSTQMSPPALLMDSTKLAVPDLHRRGENDLDSTVVALQHHATELKDGSILIFDNGVYRHHESFPYSRIIQVDRATKQIVWQYHEKNPMTFFTPFMGGAQRLANGNTLITEAANGRIFEVTMEGETVWEYVVDDFATYGGLDAKELEGMFDYPANATFRAYKYTPEEVPWLSENSAVDGGQNMDRTVQVKL
;
A
#
# COMPACT_ATOMS: atom_id res chain seq x y z
N MET A 1 -22.27 -7.64 -25.08
CA MET A 1 -20.86 -7.66 -25.55
C MET A 1 -20.65 -8.71 -26.62
N LEU A 2 -20.70 -10.03 -26.36
CA LEU A 2 -20.58 -11.04 -27.44
C LEU A 2 -21.62 -10.85 -28.57
N ALA A 3 -22.90 -10.73 -28.23
CA ALA A 3 -23.98 -10.46 -29.20
C ALA A 3 -24.11 -8.97 -29.62
N ASN A 4 -23.34 -8.06 -29.02
CA ASN A 4 -23.30 -6.64 -29.40
C ASN A 4 -21.91 -6.06 -29.08
N PRO A 5 -20.99 -6.06 -30.06
CA PRO A 5 -19.63 -5.56 -29.88
C PRO A 5 -19.57 -4.06 -29.55
N SER A 6 -20.56 -3.25 -29.96
CA SER A 6 -20.56 -1.81 -29.65
C SER A 6 -20.70 -1.53 -28.14
N SER A 7 -21.27 -2.46 -27.37
CA SER A 7 -21.32 -2.39 -25.90
C SER A 7 -19.95 -2.48 -25.21
N VAL A 8 -18.89 -2.85 -25.94
CA VAL A 8 -17.51 -2.86 -25.41
C VAL A 8 -16.89 -1.46 -25.45
N GLN A 9 -17.33 -0.59 -26.38
CA GLN A 9 -16.71 0.72 -26.62
C GLN A 9 -16.71 1.65 -25.39
N PRO A 10 -17.79 1.77 -24.58
CA PRO A 10 -17.76 2.57 -23.37
C PRO A 10 -16.73 2.10 -22.34
N LEU A 11 -16.46 0.79 -22.24
CA LEU A 11 -15.44 0.25 -21.34
C LEU A 11 -14.01 0.54 -21.84
N LEU A 12 -13.80 0.59 -23.15
CA LEU A 12 -12.53 1.03 -23.74
C LEU A 12 -12.34 2.54 -23.59
N VAL A 13 -13.40 3.35 -23.69
CA VAL A 13 -13.36 4.78 -23.35
C VAL A 13 -12.98 4.95 -21.88
N ARG A 14 -13.56 4.16 -20.95
CA ARG A 14 -13.16 4.15 -19.53
C ARG A 14 -11.67 3.88 -19.34
N HIS A 15 -11.13 2.87 -20.02
CA HIS A 15 -9.69 2.56 -19.98
C HIS A 15 -8.84 3.79 -20.36
N HIS A 16 -9.16 4.44 -21.49
CA HIS A 16 -8.42 5.62 -21.95
C HIS A 16 -8.61 6.86 -21.05
N VAL A 17 -9.82 7.12 -20.54
CA VAL A 17 -10.08 8.22 -19.59
C VAL A 17 -9.30 8.04 -18.29
N VAL A 18 -9.33 6.84 -17.70
CA VAL A 18 -8.60 6.53 -16.47
C VAL A 18 -7.09 6.58 -16.67
N GLN A 19 -6.59 6.11 -17.82
CA GLN A 19 -5.17 6.28 -18.16
C GLN A 19 -4.78 7.75 -18.33
N ALA A 20 -5.58 8.57 -19.02
CA ALA A 20 -5.29 10.00 -19.19
C ALA A 20 -5.22 10.73 -17.83
N LEU A 21 -6.15 10.45 -16.91
CA LEU A 21 -6.11 10.95 -15.53
C LEU A 21 -4.80 10.58 -14.82
N ARG A 22 -4.45 9.28 -14.78
CA ARG A 22 -3.22 8.81 -14.14
C ARG A 22 -1.97 9.38 -14.79
N ASP A 23 -1.88 9.35 -16.11
CA ASP A 23 -0.71 9.83 -16.85
C ASP A 23 -0.47 11.32 -16.59
N HIS A 24 -1.52 12.15 -16.55
CA HIS A 24 -1.43 13.58 -16.20
C HIS A 24 -0.94 13.79 -14.76
N LEU A 25 -1.58 13.14 -13.80
CA LEU A 25 -1.31 13.32 -12.37
C LEU A 25 0.09 12.80 -12.00
N ASN A 26 0.49 11.65 -12.53
CA ASN A 26 1.85 11.11 -12.37
C ASN A 26 2.90 12.02 -13.01
N LYS A 27 2.67 12.53 -14.23
CA LYS A 27 3.54 13.50 -14.93
C LYS A 27 3.70 14.81 -14.16
N THR A 28 2.68 15.21 -13.40
CA THR A 28 2.68 16.43 -12.55
C THR A 28 3.10 16.15 -11.09
N GLN A 29 3.65 14.96 -10.82
CA GLN A 29 4.22 14.51 -9.54
C GLN A 29 3.20 14.38 -8.40
N PHE A 30 1.95 14.03 -8.71
CA PHE A 30 1.00 13.55 -7.70
C PHE A 30 1.27 12.08 -7.36
N VAL A 31 1.03 11.73 -6.10
CA VAL A 31 1.12 10.34 -5.61
C VAL A 31 -0.28 9.73 -5.58
N GLU A 32 -0.46 8.57 -6.24
CA GLU A 32 -1.69 7.81 -6.12
C GLU A 32 -1.77 7.15 -4.73
N VAL A 33 -2.87 7.37 -4.02
CA VAL A 33 -3.13 6.84 -2.67
C VAL A 33 -4.46 6.08 -2.62
N THR A 34 -4.74 5.42 -1.51
CA THR A 34 -6.03 4.75 -1.28
C THR A 34 -6.45 4.97 0.16
N THR A 35 -7.65 5.52 0.35
CA THR A 35 -8.22 5.85 1.66
C THR A 35 -9.30 4.84 2.08
N PRO A 36 -9.70 4.77 3.37
CA PRO A 36 -10.66 3.79 3.86
C PRO A 36 -12.02 3.83 3.13
N LEU A 37 -12.49 2.67 2.68
CA LEU A 37 -13.84 2.52 2.11
C LEU A 37 -14.94 2.42 3.19
N LEU A 38 -14.57 1.93 4.38
CA LEU A 38 -15.43 1.79 5.56
C LEU A 38 -15.00 2.81 6.61
N THR A 39 -15.94 3.59 7.14
CA THR A 39 -15.67 4.66 8.11
C THR A 39 -16.70 4.67 9.25
N ALA A 40 -16.31 5.14 10.44
CA ALA A 40 -17.24 5.31 11.57
C ALA A 40 -18.27 6.44 11.36
N GLY A 41 -18.07 7.28 10.34
CA GLY A 41 -18.99 8.35 9.92
C GLY A 41 -18.74 8.72 8.46
N ALA A 42 -19.79 9.16 7.75
CA ALA A 42 -19.68 9.59 6.36
C ALA A 42 -19.60 11.13 6.25
N GLY A 43 -18.56 11.60 5.56
CA GLY A 43 -18.28 13.02 5.31
C GLY A 43 -17.57 13.23 3.96
N GLY A 44 -17.25 14.47 3.62
CA GLY A 44 -16.69 14.84 2.30
C GLY A 44 -17.73 15.00 1.17
N ALA A 45 -19.02 14.83 1.47
CA ALA A 45 -20.11 15.17 0.55
C ALA A 45 -21.40 15.47 1.33
N VAL A 46 -22.38 16.06 0.64
CA VAL A 46 -23.79 16.07 1.05
C VAL A 46 -24.47 14.93 0.33
N ALA A 47 -24.49 13.76 0.97
CA ALA A 47 -25.00 12.52 0.40
C ALA A 47 -25.42 11.54 1.51
N ARG A 48 -26.38 10.67 1.23
CA ARG A 48 -26.80 9.62 2.16
C ARG A 48 -25.83 8.42 2.10
N PRO A 49 -25.27 7.92 3.21
CA PRO A 49 -24.38 6.76 3.19
C PRO A 49 -25.14 5.43 3.10
N PHE A 50 -24.40 4.36 2.80
CA PHE A 50 -24.83 2.99 3.11
C PHE A 50 -24.25 2.58 4.47
N GLU A 51 -25.13 2.30 5.43
CA GLU A 51 -24.75 1.72 6.73
C GLU A 51 -24.42 0.22 6.62
N THR A 52 -23.49 -0.26 7.46
CA THR A 52 -23.14 -1.67 7.63
C THR A 52 -22.54 -1.90 9.04
N GLU A 53 -22.17 -3.14 9.37
CA GLU A 53 -21.57 -3.53 10.65
C GLU A 53 -20.43 -4.53 10.44
N ALA A 54 -19.44 -4.53 11.33
CA ALA A 54 -18.35 -5.51 11.32
C ALA A 54 -18.49 -6.46 12.51
N THR A 55 -18.48 -7.78 12.24
CA THR A 55 -18.73 -8.82 13.27
C THR A 55 -17.74 -8.79 14.44
N GLU A 56 -16.51 -8.31 14.23
CA GLU A 56 -15.49 -8.17 15.28
C GLU A 56 -15.65 -6.88 16.12
N LEU A 57 -16.41 -5.90 15.62
CA LEU A 57 -16.66 -4.60 16.26
C LEU A 57 -18.12 -4.50 16.72
N GLU A 58 -18.55 -5.43 17.58
CA GLU A 58 -19.93 -5.51 18.07
C GLU A 58 -20.45 -4.15 18.55
N GLY A 59 -21.60 -3.74 18.00
CA GLY A 59 -22.28 -2.48 18.34
C GLY A 59 -21.80 -1.22 17.61
N GLN A 60 -20.73 -1.29 16.80
CA GLN A 60 -20.30 -0.15 15.97
C GLN A 60 -20.94 -0.19 14.58
N LYS A 61 -21.72 0.85 14.26
CA LYS A 61 -22.15 1.12 12.88
C LYS A 61 -20.97 1.65 12.07
N LEU A 62 -20.79 1.09 10.89
CA LEU A 62 -19.86 1.57 9.86
C LEU A 62 -20.65 2.11 8.67
N ASN A 63 -20.03 2.97 7.89
CA ASN A 63 -20.57 3.54 6.67
C ASN A 63 -19.63 3.24 5.50
N LEU A 64 -20.19 2.98 4.32
CA LEU A 64 -19.41 3.10 3.08
C LEU A 64 -19.20 4.58 2.76
N ARG A 65 -17.98 4.94 2.29
CA ARG A 65 -17.61 6.33 2.03
C ARG A 65 -18.46 6.97 0.92
N ILE A 66 -18.89 8.22 1.15
CA ILE A 66 -19.59 9.07 0.18
C ILE A 66 -18.62 9.91 -0.69
N ALA A 67 -17.39 10.12 -0.19
CA ALA A 67 -16.23 10.74 -0.83
C ALA A 67 -14.94 10.40 -0.04
N PRO A 68 -13.74 10.39 -0.65
CA PRO A 68 -12.45 10.26 0.04
C PRO A 68 -11.90 11.56 0.65
N GLU A 69 -12.41 12.74 0.26
CA GLU A 69 -11.98 14.10 0.65
C GLU A 69 -11.34 14.23 2.05
N LEU A 70 -12.07 13.92 3.13
CA LEU A 70 -11.60 14.18 4.50
C LEU A 70 -10.40 13.31 4.89
N TRP A 71 -10.17 12.18 4.22
CA TRP A 71 -8.98 11.36 4.40
C TRP A 71 -7.81 11.88 3.58
N LEU A 72 -8.06 12.34 2.36
CA LEU A 72 -7.03 12.96 1.51
C LEU A 72 -6.51 14.24 2.18
N LYS A 73 -7.37 15.09 2.75
CA LYS A 73 -6.95 16.26 3.53
C LYS A 73 -6.09 15.91 4.76
N ARG A 74 -6.38 14.80 5.46
CA ARG A 74 -5.52 14.29 6.55
C ARG A 74 -4.12 13.89 6.06
N LEU A 75 -3.98 13.40 4.82
CA LEU A 75 -2.66 13.13 4.21
C LEU A 75 -1.92 14.42 3.84
N ILE A 76 -2.64 15.48 3.44
CA ILE A 76 -2.06 16.82 3.24
C ILE A 76 -1.51 17.39 4.56
N VAL A 77 -2.29 17.29 5.65
CA VAL A 77 -1.82 17.61 7.03
C VAL A 77 -0.58 16.77 7.39
N GLY A 78 -0.59 15.48 7.05
CA GLY A 78 0.55 14.57 7.24
C GLY A 78 1.80 14.88 6.38
N GLY A 79 1.79 15.98 5.62
CA GLY A 79 2.95 16.48 4.87
C GLY A 79 3.01 16.04 3.40
N MET A 80 2.01 15.33 2.88
CA MET A 80 1.97 15.01 1.45
C MET A 80 1.51 16.23 0.64
N SER A 81 2.32 16.72 -0.30
CA SER A 81 1.99 17.98 -1.01
C SER A 81 1.09 17.81 -2.24
N ARG A 82 1.07 16.63 -2.86
CA ARG A 82 0.30 16.32 -4.07
C ARG A 82 -0.15 14.86 -4.05
N ILE A 83 -1.45 14.63 -3.90
CA ILE A 83 -2.04 13.29 -3.80
C ILE A 83 -3.29 13.18 -4.66
N TYR A 84 -3.59 11.98 -5.12
CA TYR A 84 -4.86 11.67 -5.77
C TYR A 84 -5.34 10.25 -5.47
N GLU A 85 -6.64 10.04 -5.58
CA GLU A 85 -7.24 8.71 -5.52
C GLU A 85 -8.27 8.56 -6.66
N ILE A 86 -8.20 7.45 -7.40
CA ILE A 86 -9.25 7.01 -8.33
C ILE A 86 -9.89 5.75 -7.73
N GLY A 87 -11.14 5.85 -7.26
CA GLY A 87 -11.78 4.76 -6.55
C GLY A 87 -13.30 4.88 -6.46
N PRO A 88 -13.97 3.89 -5.84
CA PRO A 88 -15.42 3.92 -5.68
C PRO A 88 -15.86 4.92 -4.61
N ALA A 89 -17.04 5.50 -4.81
CA ALA A 89 -17.83 6.21 -3.81
C ALA A 89 -19.25 5.64 -3.81
N PHE A 90 -19.88 5.64 -2.63
CA PHE A 90 -21.15 4.95 -2.39
C PHE A 90 -22.17 5.92 -1.82
N ARG A 91 -23.28 6.15 -2.54
CA ARG A 91 -24.36 7.08 -2.14
C ARG A 91 -25.72 6.39 -2.24
N ASN A 92 -26.41 6.30 -1.12
CA ASN A 92 -27.69 5.58 -0.96
C ASN A 92 -28.86 6.46 -1.42
N GLU A 93 -28.84 6.80 -2.70
CA GLU A 93 -29.69 7.79 -3.36
C GLU A 93 -30.49 7.17 -4.52
N GLY A 94 -31.26 8.01 -5.22
CA GLY A 94 -32.04 7.59 -6.38
C GLY A 94 -31.17 7.07 -7.53
N VAL A 95 -31.71 6.10 -8.28
CA VAL A 95 -31.10 5.60 -9.52
C VAL A 95 -31.81 6.21 -10.72
N ASP A 96 -31.10 6.99 -11.52
CA ASP A 96 -31.62 7.69 -12.71
C ASP A 96 -30.67 7.52 -13.93
N ALA A 97 -30.73 8.44 -14.91
CA ALA A 97 -29.87 8.40 -16.09
C ALA A 97 -28.40 8.78 -15.82
N THR A 98 -28.11 9.49 -14.74
CA THR A 98 -26.79 10.06 -14.39
C THR A 98 -26.29 9.68 -13.01
N HIS A 99 -27.11 9.00 -12.20
CA HIS A 99 -26.79 8.55 -10.84
C HIS A 99 -26.92 7.03 -10.71
N ASN A 100 -25.87 6.40 -10.18
CA ASN A 100 -25.88 5.02 -9.72
C ASN A 100 -25.28 4.98 -8.30
N PRO A 101 -25.79 4.13 -7.38
CA PRO A 101 -25.39 4.20 -5.97
C PRO A 101 -23.94 3.83 -5.67
N GLU A 102 -23.29 3.12 -6.61
CA GLU A 102 -21.84 2.95 -6.66
C GLU A 102 -21.33 3.60 -7.95
N PHE A 103 -20.33 4.48 -7.85
CA PHE A 103 -19.69 5.12 -9.00
C PHE A 103 -18.20 5.36 -8.72
N THR A 104 -17.41 5.60 -9.76
CA THR A 104 -15.99 5.92 -9.64
C THR A 104 -15.78 7.42 -9.63
N ILE A 105 -15.11 7.91 -8.60
CA ILE A 105 -14.63 9.29 -8.49
C ILE A 105 -13.11 9.33 -8.67
N CYS A 106 -12.60 10.42 -9.21
CA CYS A 106 -11.20 10.81 -9.11
C CYS A 106 -11.15 12.10 -8.29
N GLU A 107 -10.45 12.08 -7.16
CA GLU A 107 -10.15 13.29 -6.38
C GLU A 107 -8.64 13.52 -6.29
N PHE A 108 -8.20 14.77 -6.34
CA PHE A 108 -6.82 15.16 -6.08
C PHE A 108 -6.74 16.41 -5.19
N TYR A 109 -5.66 16.50 -4.42
CA TYR A 109 -5.36 17.62 -3.52
C TYR A 109 -3.92 18.08 -3.72
N GLU A 110 -3.73 19.39 -3.84
CA GLU A 110 -2.43 20.03 -4.06
C GLU A 110 -2.22 21.21 -3.10
N ALA A 111 -1.17 21.12 -2.30
CA ALA A 111 -0.70 22.21 -1.46
C ALA A 111 -0.30 23.42 -2.32
N CYS A 112 -0.68 24.60 -1.87
CA CYS A 112 -0.53 25.90 -2.51
C CYS A 112 -1.27 26.08 -3.85
N ALA A 113 -2.18 25.18 -4.24
CA ALA A 113 -3.07 25.42 -5.37
C ALA A 113 -4.16 26.45 -5.04
N THR A 114 -4.48 27.30 -6.02
CA THR A 114 -5.56 28.30 -6.00
C THR A 114 -6.69 27.88 -6.93
N LEU A 115 -7.88 28.50 -6.79
CA LEU A 115 -9.04 28.19 -7.64
C LEU A 115 -8.74 28.32 -9.15
N ASP A 116 -7.99 29.35 -9.55
CA ASP A 116 -7.55 29.54 -10.93
C ASP A 116 -6.63 28.42 -11.43
N SER A 117 -5.73 27.92 -10.58
CA SER A 117 -4.84 26.81 -10.94
C SER A 117 -5.63 25.50 -11.13
N LEU A 118 -6.68 25.27 -10.33
CA LEU A 118 -7.57 24.11 -10.45
C LEU A 118 -8.40 24.17 -11.74
N MET A 119 -8.97 25.33 -12.07
CA MET A 119 -9.68 25.53 -13.35
C MET A 119 -8.74 25.31 -14.54
N THR A 120 -7.53 25.87 -14.50
CA THR A 120 -6.51 25.69 -15.56
C THR A 120 -6.10 24.22 -15.75
N LYS A 121 -5.92 23.48 -14.65
CA LYS A 121 -5.66 22.02 -14.68
C LYS A 121 -6.84 21.25 -15.26
N THR A 122 -8.07 21.65 -14.95
CA THR A 122 -9.29 21.02 -15.47
C THR A 122 -9.42 21.17 -16.99
N GLU A 123 -9.14 22.37 -17.53
CA GLU A 123 -9.10 22.61 -18.97
C GLU A 123 -8.05 21.72 -19.66
N LEU A 124 -6.84 21.64 -19.09
CA LEU A 124 -5.75 20.81 -19.63
C LEU A 124 -6.07 19.30 -19.58
N LEU A 125 -6.63 18.83 -18.46
CA LEU A 125 -7.07 17.44 -18.28
C LEU A 125 -8.09 17.02 -19.34
N LEU A 126 -9.09 17.85 -19.63
CA LEU A 126 -10.09 17.54 -20.66
C LEU A 126 -9.52 17.57 -22.08
N ARG A 127 -8.56 18.48 -22.37
CA ARG A 127 -7.82 18.48 -23.64
C ARG A 127 -7.01 17.21 -23.83
N GLU A 128 -6.24 16.79 -22.81
CA GLU A 128 -5.41 15.56 -22.87
C GLU A 128 -6.30 14.30 -22.95
N MET A 129 -7.44 14.24 -22.25
CA MET A 129 -8.43 13.15 -22.42
C MET A 129 -8.98 13.09 -23.86
N LYS A 130 -9.43 14.23 -24.42
CA LYS A 130 -9.94 14.29 -25.80
C LYS A 130 -8.89 13.85 -26.80
N GLN A 131 -7.65 14.33 -26.66
CA GLN A 131 -6.53 13.93 -27.50
C GLN A 131 -6.32 12.42 -27.47
N ARG A 132 -6.26 11.79 -26.28
CA ARG A 132 -6.08 10.33 -26.16
C ARG A 132 -7.22 9.54 -26.80
N ILE A 133 -8.46 10.01 -26.65
CA ILE A 133 -9.63 9.41 -27.30
C ILE A 133 -9.54 9.51 -28.82
N ASP A 134 -9.12 10.65 -29.38
CA ASP A 134 -8.93 10.83 -30.82
C ASP A 134 -7.78 9.94 -31.35
N GLU A 135 -6.65 9.88 -30.64
CA GLU A 135 -5.52 9.01 -30.97
C GLU A 135 -5.90 7.52 -30.97
N ALA A 136 -6.77 7.09 -30.04
CA ALA A 136 -7.29 5.72 -29.96
C ALA A 136 -8.34 5.39 -31.04
N ARG A 137 -9.02 6.42 -31.59
CA ARG A 137 -9.94 6.33 -32.74
C ARG A 137 -9.24 6.36 -34.10
N ALA A 138 -8.05 6.95 -34.19
CA ALA A 138 -7.30 7.12 -35.43
C ALA A 138 -6.95 5.76 -36.10
N PRO A 139 -6.58 5.75 -37.40
CA PRO A 139 -5.96 4.59 -38.03
C PRO A 139 -4.66 4.17 -37.31
N ALA A 140 -4.37 2.87 -37.27
CA ALA A 140 -3.17 2.34 -36.63
C ALA A 140 -1.86 2.85 -37.26
N SER A 141 -1.90 3.26 -38.54
CA SER A 141 -0.76 3.83 -39.27
C SER A 141 -0.42 5.28 -38.92
N SER A 142 -1.30 5.98 -38.18
CA SER A 142 -1.16 7.41 -37.86
C SER A 142 -1.39 7.74 -36.39
N SER A 143 -1.47 6.72 -35.54
CA SER A 143 -1.70 6.87 -34.10
C SER A 143 -0.36 6.72 -33.34
N PRO A 144 -0.06 7.61 -32.37
CA PRO A 144 1.14 7.47 -31.54
C PRO A 144 0.99 6.36 -30.48
N ILE A 145 -0.21 5.83 -30.28
CA ILE A 145 -0.48 4.76 -29.32
C ILE A 145 0.04 3.43 -29.87
N SER A 146 0.71 2.64 -29.02
CA SER A 146 1.31 1.37 -29.41
C SER A 146 0.31 0.39 -30.04
N SER A 147 0.82 -0.46 -30.95
CA SER A 147 0.01 -1.38 -31.76
C SER A 147 -0.83 -2.38 -30.96
N GLY A 148 -0.44 -2.68 -29.71
CA GLY A 148 -1.16 -3.56 -28.80
C GLY A 148 -2.24 -2.88 -27.95
N SER A 149 -2.39 -1.55 -27.98
CA SER A 149 -3.38 -0.85 -27.15
C SER A 149 -4.81 -0.96 -27.70
N PRO A 150 -5.84 -0.99 -26.83
CA PRO A 150 -7.24 -1.10 -27.26
C PRO A 150 -7.68 0.07 -28.15
N ARG A 151 -8.19 -0.23 -29.35
CA ARG A 151 -8.66 0.77 -30.33
C ARG A 151 -10.14 1.07 -30.14
N LEU A 152 -10.52 2.34 -30.31
CA LEU A 152 -11.91 2.79 -30.28
C LEU A 152 -12.52 2.77 -31.69
N ARG A 153 -13.80 2.38 -31.79
CA ARG A 153 -14.57 2.31 -33.04
C ARG A 153 -16.02 2.72 -32.79
N ASP A 154 -16.71 3.15 -33.84
CA ASP A 154 -18.17 3.35 -33.84
C ASP A 154 -18.70 4.28 -32.74
N LEU A 155 -17.88 5.24 -32.31
CA LEU A 155 -18.23 6.28 -31.34
C LEU A 155 -18.72 7.55 -32.05
N PRO A 156 -19.75 8.25 -31.50
CA PRO A 156 -20.19 9.54 -32.01
C PRO A 156 -19.08 10.59 -31.90
N GLU A 157 -19.21 11.68 -32.65
CA GLU A 157 -18.32 12.84 -32.55
C GLU A 157 -18.65 13.64 -31.28
N VAL A 158 -17.63 13.95 -30.48
CA VAL A 158 -17.76 14.79 -29.27
C VAL A 158 -17.63 16.26 -29.70
N LYS A 159 -18.77 16.94 -29.84
CA LYS A 159 -18.87 18.32 -30.35
C LYS A 159 -18.72 19.35 -29.22
N LEU A 160 -17.50 19.50 -28.72
CA LEU A 160 -17.13 20.47 -27.69
C LEU A 160 -15.97 21.33 -28.17
N ASP A 161 -16.04 22.65 -27.96
CA ASP A 161 -14.85 23.49 -27.99
C ASP A 161 -14.04 23.28 -26.71
N LEU A 162 -12.95 22.52 -26.83
CA LEU A 162 -11.95 22.35 -25.77
C LEU A 162 -10.68 23.18 -26.03
N GLN A 163 -10.65 24.02 -27.07
CA GLN A 163 -9.47 24.80 -27.43
C GLN A 163 -9.52 26.22 -26.87
N SER A 164 -10.70 26.84 -26.86
CA SER A 164 -10.93 28.10 -26.14
C SER A 164 -10.79 27.93 -24.62
N PRO A 165 -10.41 28.98 -23.86
CA PRO A 165 -10.62 29.01 -22.41
C PRO A 165 -12.11 28.82 -22.09
N PHE A 166 -12.42 28.09 -21.03
CA PHE A 166 -13.82 27.78 -20.69
C PHE A 166 -14.52 29.04 -20.16
N ARG A 167 -15.81 29.16 -20.48
CA ARG A 167 -16.61 30.29 -20.01
C ARG A 167 -16.67 30.27 -18.48
N ARG A 168 -16.62 31.43 -17.84
CA ARG A 168 -16.79 31.56 -16.38
C ARG A 168 -18.07 32.33 -16.07
N LEU A 169 -18.87 31.82 -15.15
CA LEU A 169 -20.11 32.41 -14.66
C LEU A 169 -20.05 32.52 -13.14
N GLU A 170 -19.90 33.74 -12.59
CA GLU A 170 -20.00 33.92 -11.15
C GLU A 170 -21.45 33.70 -10.70
N PHE A 171 -21.65 32.82 -9.71
CA PHE A 171 -22.95 32.30 -9.31
C PHE A 171 -23.96 33.40 -9.01
N LEU A 172 -23.66 34.30 -8.06
CA LEU A 172 -24.61 35.34 -7.64
C LEU A 172 -24.90 36.35 -8.76
N PRO A 173 -23.90 37.00 -9.42
CA PRO A 173 -24.19 37.96 -10.49
C PRO A 173 -24.89 37.35 -11.70
N ALA A 174 -24.55 36.11 -12.08
CA ALA A 174 -25.21 35.42 -13.18
C ALA A 174 -26.66 35.08 -12.83
N LEU A 175 -26.93 34.65 -11.59
CA LEU A 175 -28.26 34.27 -11.13
C LEU A 175 -29.19 35.49 -11.03
N GLU A 176 -28.71 36.59 -10.43
CA GLU A 176 -29.45 37.87 -10.39
C GLU A 176 -29.73 38.42 -11.79
N SER A 177 -28.79 38.26 -12.74
CA SER A 177 -28.96 38.66 -14.13
C SER A 177 -30.01 37.80 -14.86
N ALA A 178 -29.99 36.48 -14.67
CA ALA A 178 -30.94 35.56 -15.28
C ALA A 178 -32.37 35.74 -14.73
N MET A 179 -32.50 35.87 -13.40
CA MET A 179 -33.76 36.17 -12.69
C MET A 179 -34.25 37.62 -12.88
N LYS A 180 -33.38 38.52 -13.34
CA LYS A 180 -33.61 39.99 -13.43
C LYS A 180 -34.06 40.62 -12.10
N THR A 181 -33.68 39.99 -10.99
CA THR A 181 -34.12 40.31 -9.63
C THR A 181 -32.94 40.10 -8.68
N PRO A 182 -32.60 41.06 -7.80
CA PRO A 182 -31.51 40.89 -6.84
C PRO A 182 -31.87 39.83 -5.79
N LEU A 183 -30.86 39.12 -5.29
CA LEU A 183 -31.03 38.14 -4.23
C LEU A 183 -31.12 38.84 -2.86
N PRO A 184 -31.87 38.26 -1.90
CA PRO A 184 -31.82 38.74 -0.52
C PRO A 184 -30.42 38.52 0.08
N ASN A 185 -30.10 39.28 1.13
CA ASN A 185 -28.85 39.10 1.87
C ASN A 185 -28.86 37.74 2.59
N LEU A 186 -28.08 36.79 2.09
CA LEU A 186 -28.01 35.41 2.58
C LEU A 186 -27.39 35.27 3.98
N SER A 187 -26.84 36.36 4.55
CA SER A 187 -26.30 36.37 5.92
C SER A 187 -27.30 36.79 7.00
N THR A 188 -28.55 37.16 6.66
CA THR A 188 -29.56 37.56 7.67
C THR A 188 -30.39 36.38 8.15
N PRO A 189 -30.92 36.40 9.40
CA PRO A 189 -31.85 35.37 9.88
C PRO A 189 -33.10 35.19 9.00
N SER A 190 -33.52 36.25 8.31
CA SER A 190 -34.66 36.27 7.38
C SER A 190 -34.32 35.75 5.96
N ALA A 191 -33.09 35.37 5.66
CA ALA A 191 -32.67 34.94 4.32
C ALA A 191 -33.54 33.79 3.76
N HIS A 192 -33.92 32.85 4.63
CA HIS A 192 -34.75 31.70 4.28
C HIS A 192 -36.18 32.10 3.85
N GLU A 193 -36.86 32.89 4.68
CA GLU A 193 -38.21 33.40 4.39
C GLU A 193 -38.23 34.30 3.13
N ASN A 194 -37.16 35.08 2.93
CA ASN A 194 -37.00 35.92 1.76
C ASN A 194 -36.82 35.09 0.48
N LEU A 195 -36.06 33.98 0.52
CA LEU A 195 -35.95 33.07 -0.63
C LEU A 195 -37.27 32.33 -0.90
N LEU A 196 -38.02 31.90 0.12
CA LEU A 196 -39.35 31.32 -0.10
C LEU A 196 -40.32 32.33 -0.76
N SER A 197 -40.26 33.59 -0.33
CA SER A 197 -41.02 34.68 -0.94
C SER A 197 -40.62 34.95 -2.39
N LEU A 198 -39.32 34.80 -2.71
CA LEU A 198 -38.78 34.91 -4.06
C LEU A 198 -39.25 33.76 -4.98
N PHE A 199 -39.26 32.52 -4.48
CA PHE A 199 -39.79 31.36 -5.22
C PHE A 199 -41.28 31.57 -5.58
N ALA A 200 -42.08 32.06 -4.63
CA ALA A 200 -43.47 32.41 -4.88
C ALA A 200 -43.62 33.55 -5.90
N ALA A 201 -42.78 34.59 -5.81
CA ALA A 201 -42.80 35.73 -6.75
C ALA A 201 -42.38 35.36 -8.18
N GLN A 202 -41.47 34.39 -8.33
CA GLN A 202 -41.01 33.87 -9.63
C GLN A 202 -41.85 32.68 -10.14
N ASN A 203 -42.86 32.24 -9.38
CA ASN A 203 -43.70 31.07 -9.68
C ASN A 203 -42.86 29.79 -9.94
N LEU A 204 -41.92 29.52 -9.03
CA LEU A 204 -41.03 28.35 -9.05
C LEU A 204 -41.50 27.30 -8.04
N ASP A 205 -41.35 26.02 -8.39
CA ASP A 205 -41.62 24.92 -7.48
C ASP A 205 -40.61 24.92 -6.31
N ILE A 206 -41.12 24.89 -5.08
CA ILE A 206 -40.28 24.86 -3.88
C ILE A 206 -39.79 23.43 -3.66
N PRO A 207 -38.46 23.19 -3.49
CA PRO A 207 -37.94 21.85 -3.25
C PRO A 207 -38.44 21.27 -1.92
N SER A 208 -38.53 19.93 -1.85
CA SER A 208 -38.79 19.21 -0.60
C SER A 208 -37.75 19.58 0.46
N ASN A 209 -38.18 19.81 1.69
CA ASN A 209 -37.34 20.26 2.81
C ASN A 209 -36.47 21.47 2.42
N PRO A 210 -37.07 22.64 2.19
CA PRO A 210 -36.43 23.77 1.52
C PRO A 210 -35.43 24.50 2.43
N THR A 211 -34.29 23.87 2.74
CA THR A 211 -33.18 24.50 3.47
C THR A 211 -32.52 25.59 2.61
N LEU A 212 -31.80 26.53 3.24
CA LEU A 212 -31.13 27.63 2.53
C LEU A 212 -30.22 27.13 1.37
N PRO A 213 -29.43 26.04 1.53
CA PRO A 213 -28.67 25.47 0.42
C PRO A 213 -29.57 24.94 -0.70
N ARG A 214 -30.62 24.16 -0.39
CA ARG A 214 -31.50 23.55 -1.40
C ARG A 214 -32.31 24.57 -2.21
N LEU A 215 -32.67 25.71 -1.62
CA LEU A 215 -33.29 26.82 -2.34
C LEU A 215 -32.32 27.48 -3.34
N LEU A 216 -31.04 27.63 -2.97
CA LEU A 216 -30.01 28.20 -3.85
C LEU A 216 -29.62 27.22 -4.97
N ASP A 217 -29.55 25.93 -4.66
CA ASP A 217 -29.30 24.84 -5.60
C ASP A 217 -30.41 24.76 -6.67
N ALA A 218 -31.68 24.74 -6.25
CA ALA A 218 -32.83 24.74 -7.17
C ALA A 218 -32.88 26.00 -8.07
N LEU A 219 -32.41 27.16 -7.58
CA LEU A 219 -32.27 28.37 -8.42
C LEU A 219 -31.14 28.23 -9.45
N ALA A 220 -30.00 27.61 -9.09
CA ALA A 220 -28.92 27.34 -10.03
C ALA A 220 -29.34 26.35 -11.13
N ALA A 221 -30.00 25.26 -10.74
CA ALA A 221 -30.54 24.27 -11.66
C ALA A 221 -31.54 24.86 -12.67
N HIS A 222 -32.36 25.83 -12.24
CA HIS A 222 -33.32 26.49 -13.11
C HIS A 222 -32.70 27.55 -14.04
N TYR A 223 -31.76 28.36 -13.54
CA TYR A 223 -31.29 29.57 -14.25
C TYR A 223 -29.85 29.52 -14.76
N LEU A 224 -28.95 28.74 -14.14
CA LEU A 224 -27.51 28.74 -14.45
C LEU A 224 -27.08 27.52 -15.28
N GLU A 225 -27.49 26.31 -14.87
CA GLU A 225 -27.10 25.08 -15.57
C GLU A 225 -27.52 25.08 -17.06
N PRO A 226 -28.74 25.56 -17.44
CA PRO A 226 -29.13 25.63 -18.86
C PRO A 226 -28.28 26.60 -19.71
N LEU A 227 -27.48 27.48 -19.11
CA LEU A 227 -26.57 28.38 -19.81
C LEU A 227 -25.23 27.72 -20.20
N CYS A 228 -25.01 26.49 -19.73
CA CYS A 228 -23.74 25.77 -19.80
C CYS A 228 -23.78 24.65 -20.87
N ASP A 229 -24.07 25.00 -22.13
CA ASP A 229 -24.00 24.05 -23.25
C ASP A 229 -22.55 23.61 -23.52
N GLN A 230 -21.68 24.59 -23.81
CA GLN A 230 -20.23 24.38 -23.90
C GLN A 230 -19.60 24.38 -22.50
N PRO A 231 -18.38 23.82 -22.34
CA PRO A 231 -17.68 23.77 -21.06
C PRO A 231 -17.62 25.13 -20.38
N THR A 232 -18.29 25.22 -19.22
CA THR A 232 -18.52 26.45 -18.48
C THR A 232 -18.29 26.19 -16.99
N PHE A 233 -17.41 26.98 -16.37
CA PHE A 233 -17.27 27.00 -14.92
C PHE A 233 -18.33 27.91 -14.30
N ILE A 234 -19.18 27.37 -13.42
CA ILE A 234 -19.92 28.17 -12.45
C ILE A 234 -18.98 28.39 -11.25
N THR A 235 -18.67 29.65 -10.92
CA THR A 235 -17.67 30.02 -9.90
C THR A 235 -18.29 30.81 -8.76
N HIS A 236 -17.57 30.91 -7.64
CA HIS A 236 -17.93 31.80 -6.53
C HIS A 236 -19.30 31.48 -5.91
N HIS A 237 -19.53 30.19 -5.66
CA HIS A 237 -20.74 29.66 -5.04
C HIS A 237 -21.05 30.32 -3.69
N PRO A 238 -22.33 30.51 -3.33
CA PRO A 238 -22.76 30.91 -1.99
C PRO A 238 -22.10 30.07 -0.88
N ALA A 239 -21.72 30.73 0.22
CA ALA A 239 -21.09 30.07 1.37
C ALA A 239 -21.92 28.89 1.93
N ALA A 240 -23.25 29.04 1.96
CA ALA A 240 -24.19 28.02 2.42
C ALA A 240 -24.15 26.71 1.61
N LEU A 241 -23.75 26.76 0.33
CA LEU A 241 -23.59 25.57 -0.51
C LEU A 241 -22.24 24.87 -0.32
N SER A 242 -21.27 25.50 0.36
CA SER A 242 -19.85 25.17 0.28
C SER A 242 -19.19 25.04 1.68
N PRO A 243 -19.56 24.02 2.47
CA PRO A 243 -19.16 23.88 3.88
C PRO A 243 -17.70 23.45 4.10
N LEU A 244 -16.98 23.04 3.05
CA LEU A 244 -15.58 22.56 3.10
C LEU A 244 -14.59 23.48 2.37
N SER A 245 -15.10 24.53 1.73
CA SER A 245 -14.32 25.50 0.95
C SER A 245 -14.07 26.79 1.76
N LYS A 246 -12.98 27.51 1.46
CA LYS A 246 -12.70 28.85 2.00
C LYS A 246 -13.78 29.85 1.62
N HIS A 247 -14.13 30.75 2.54
CA HIS A 247 -15.15 31.78 2.36
C HIS A 247 -14.54 33.18 2.33
N PHE A 248 -15.12 34.08 1.52
CA PHE A 248 -14.77 35.49 1.45
C PHE A 248 -15.98 36.35 1.07
N ARG A 249 -15.83 37.67 1.11
CA ARG A 249 -16.88 38.62 0.69
C ARG A 249 -16.82 38.85 -0.82
N CYS A 250 -17.93 38.64 -1.52
CA CYS A 250 -18.05 38.97 -2.93
C CYS A 250 -17.83 40.48 -3.15
N PRO A 251 -16.87 40.90 -3.98
CA PRO A 251 -16.61 42.33 -4.22
C PRO A 251 -17.81 43.07 -4.83
N THR A 252 -18.63 42.38 -5.62
CA THR A 252 -19.75 43.00 -6.37
C THR A 252 -21.04 43.04 -5.57
N THR A 253 -21.38 41.99 -4.83
CA THR A 253 -22.67 41.87 -4.13
C THR A 253 -22.57 42.02 -2.61
N GLY A 254 -21.36 42.03 -2.03
CA GLY A 254 -21.12 42.05 -0.58
C GLY A 254 -21.52 40.77 0.16
N GLN A 255 -22.13 39.80 -0.52
CA GLN A 255 -22.56 38.52 0.05
C GLN A 255 -21.36 37.60 0.34
N THR A 256 -21.50 36.67 1.28
CA THR A 256 -20.43 35.69 1.58
C THR A 256 -20.48 34.55 0.55
N ILE A 257 -19.38 34.39 -0.17
CA ILE A 257 -19.17 33.38 -1.21
C ILE A 257 -17.98 32.48 -0.86
N ALA A 258 -17.85 31.38 -1.57
CA ALA A 258 -16.77 30.42 -1.45
C ALA A 258 -15.82 30.46 -2.65
N ALA A 259 -14.53 30.16 -2.40
CA ALA A 259 -13.54 29.94 -3.44
C ALA A 259 -13.73 28.57 -4.10
N ARG A 260 -14.85 28.40 -4.82
CA ARG A 260 -15.31 27.15 -5.45
C ARG A 260 -15.74 27.37 -6.90
N ALA A 261 -15.44 26.40 -7.74
CA ALA A 261 -15.90 26.29 -9.12
C ALA A 261 -16.44 24.89 -9.42
N GLU A 262 -17.44 24.82 -10.30
CA GLU A 262 -17.98 23.58 -10.83
C GLU A 262 -18.01 23.66 -12.35
N LEU A 263 -17.55 22.61 -13.01
CA LEU A 263 -17.57 22.52 -14.47
C LEU A 263 -18.86 21.88 -14.95
N PHE A 264 -19.61 22.62 -15.75
CA PHE A 264 -20.81 22.15 -16.44
C PHE A 264 -20.58 22.00 -17.95
N ILE A 265 -21.16 20.94 -18.53
CA ILE A 265 -21.19 20.69 -19.99
C ILE A 265 -22.58 20.13 -20.33
N HIS A 266 -23.24 20.67 -21.37
CA HIS A 266 -24.64 20.39 -21.71
C HIS A 266 -25.60 20.41 -20.50
N GLY A 267 -25.40 21.37 -19.59
CA GLY A 267 -26.20 21.51 -18.37
C GLY A 267 -26.07 20.35 -17.38
N ARG A 268 -24.90 19.71 -17.30
CA ARG A 268 -24.58 18.67 -16.30
C ARG A 268 -23.23 18.92 -15.67
N GLU A 269 -23.11 18.71 -14.37
CA GLU A 269 -21.88 18.81 -13.60
C GLU A 269 -20.90 17.66 -13.93
N PHE A 270 -19.62 17.99 -14.17
CA PHE A 270 -18.55 17.02 -14.48
C PHE A 270 -17.42 17.02 -13.45
N ALA A 271 -17.11 18.17 -12.84
CA ALA A 271 -16.09 18.29 -11.82
C ALA A 271 -16.42 19.45 -10.86
N ASN A 272 -16.05 19.29 -9.60
CA ASN A 272 -16.18 20.29 -8.53
C ASN A 272 -14.80 20.52 -7.90
N MET A 273 -14.44 21.78 -7.63
CA MET A 273 -13.10 22.14 -7.18
C MET A 273 -13.10 23.42 -6.35
N TYR A 274 -12.24 23.49 -5.33
CA TYR A 274 -12.20 24.62 -4.42
C TYR A 274 -10.86 24.80 -3.70
N GLU A 275 -10.65 26.01 -3.18
CA GLU A 275 -9.64 26.24 -2.15
C GLU A 275 -10.17 25.75 -0.81
N GLU A 276 -9.39 24.88 -0.18
CA GLU A 276 -9.82 24.11 0.98
C GLU A 276 -9.85 24.94 2.25
N GLU A 277 -10.93 24.80 3.02
CA GLU A 277 -10.97 25.35 4.37
C GLU A 277 -9.91 24.66 5.23
N ASN A 278 -8.99 25.47 5.74
CA ASN A 278 -7.84 25.03 6.52
C ASN A 278 -7.78 25.68 7.91
N SER A 279 -8.80 26.47 8.29
CA SER A 279 -9.03 26.93 9.65
C SER A 279 -9.94 25.95 10.40
N PRO A 280 -9.47 25.27 11.47
CA PRO A 280 -10.31 24.33 12.23
C PRO A 280 -11.51 25.03 12.87
N PHE A 281 -11.37 26.28 13.32
CA PHE A 281 -12.46 27.06 13.91
C PHE A 281 -13.56 27.41 12.90
N ALA A 282 -13.17 27.78 11.68
CA ALA A 282 -14.12 28.05 10.60
C ALA A 282 -14.79 26.74 10.16
N GLN A 283 -14.03 25.66 10.04
CA GLN A 283 -14.55 24.35 9.65
C GLN A 283 -15.53 23.77 10.69
N ARG A 284 -15.24 23.91 11.99
CA ARG A 284 -16.15 23.55 13.09
C ARG A 284 -17.48 24.30 12.98
N SER A 285 -17.41 25.61 12.74
CA SER A 285 -18.60 26.45 12.57
C SER A 285 -19.46 26.00 11.38
N LYS A 286 -18.82 25.66 10.25
CA LYS A 286 -19.50 25.16 9.04
C LYS A 286 -20.14 23.79 9.26
N PHE A 287 -19.49 22.86 9.99
CA PHE A 287 -20.09 21.57 10.33
C PHE A 287 -21.31 21.73 11.24
N LEU A 288 -21.27 22.61 12.24
CA LEU A 288 -22.42 22.91 13.10
C LEU A 288 -23.59 23.50 12.31
N GLU A 289 -23.32 24.31 11.28
CA GLU A 289 -24.36 24.80 10.36
C GLU A 289 -24.93 23.66 9.49
N GLN A 290 -24.05 22.80 8.94
CA GLN A 290 -24.44 21.66 8.12
C GLN A 290 -25.33 20.66 8.89
N LEU A 291 -25.04 20.43 10.18
CA LEU A 291 -25.88 19.62 11.08
C LEU A 291 -27.28 20.22 11.28
N ARG A 292 -27.42 21.55 11.32
CA ARG A 292 -28.74 22.22 11.41
C ARG A 292 -29.57 22.00 10.15
N TYR A 293 -28.96 22.06 8.96
CA TYR A 293 -29.67 21.76 7.71
C TYR A 293 -30.07 20.28 7.65
N ARG A 294 -29.16 19.34 7.97
CA ARG A 294 -29.45 17.90 8.05
C ARG A 294 -30.64 17.57 8.97
N ALA A 295 -30.77 18.26 10.11
CA ALA A 295 -31.89 18.09 11.03
C ALA A 295 -33.27 18.47 10.44
N VAL A 296 -33.30 19.34 9.42
CA VAL A 296 -34.51 19.71 8.66
C VAL A 296 -34.69 18.82 7.43
N ASP A 297 -33.59 18.41 6.79
CA ASP A 297 -33.61 17.68 5.53
C ASP A 297 -34.11 16.23 5.64
N GLY A 298 -34.00 15.58 6.81
CA GLY A 298 -34.56 14.24 7.06
C GLY A 298 -33.92 13.08 6.27
N GLU A 299 -33.02 13.39 5.33
CA GLU A 299 -32.13 12.44 4.65
C GLU A 299 -31.30 11.68 5.69
N GLY A 300 -31.37 10.35 5.64
CA GLY A 300 -31.00 9.48 6.76
C GLY A 300 -29.50 9.42 7.09
N ASP A 301 -29.24 8.91 8.31
CA ASP A 301 -28.06 8.13 8.71
C ASP A 301 -26.62 8.65 8.42
N GLY A 302 -26.44 9.91 8.01
CA GLY A 302 -25.15 10.59 8.02
C GLY A 302 -24.54 10.78 9.43
N GLN A 303 -23.28 11.22 9.49
CA GLN A 303 -22.62 11.53 10.77
C GLN A 303 -23.44 12.57 11.55
N LYS A 304 -23.92 12.16 12.74
CA LYS A 304 -24.83 12.94 13.60
C LYS A 304 -24.12 14.05 14.37
N ASP A 305 -22.83 13.87 14.57
CA ASP A 305 -21.94 14.75 15.29
C ASP A 305 -20.88 15.32 14.33
N VAL A 306 -20.09 16.26 14.82
CA VAL A 306 -18.96 16.83 14.08
C VAL A 306 -17.83 15.79 13.98
N ASP A 307 -17.08 15.77 12.87
CA ASP A 307 -15.84 14.96 12.79
C ASP A 307 -14.72 15.65 13.58
N GLU A 308 -14.75 15.47 14.90
CA GLU A 308 -13.74 16.00 15.82
C GLU A 308 -12.34 15.51 15.45
N SER A 309 -12.20 14.26 14.96
CA SER A 309 -10.89 13.72 14.53
C SER A 309 -10.35 14.36 13.24
N TYR A 310 -11.21 14.97 12.43
CA TYR A 310 -10.79 15.79 11.29
C TYR A 310 -10.45 17.22 11.73
N LEU A 311 -11.19 17.78 12.69
CA LEU A 311 -10.86 19.09 13.27
C LEU A 311 -9.52 19.07 14.00
N GLU A 312 -9.27 18.04 14.82
CA GLU A 312 -7.97 17.80 15.45
C GLU A 312 -6.86 17.71 14.39
N ALA A 313 -7.08 16.97 13.29
CA ALA A 313 -6.13 16.94 12.17
C ALA A 313 -5.89 18.33 11.56
N LEU A 314 -6.92 19.16 11.39
CA LEU A 314 -6.75 20.55 10.92
C LEU A 314 -5.98 21.43 11.92
N GLU A 315 -6.10 21.18 13.23
CA GLU A 315 -5.39 21.89 14.30
C GLU A 315 -3.87 21.66 14.27
N TRP A 316 -3.41 20.51 13.75
CA TRP A 316 -1.99 20.27 13.44
C TRP A 316 -1.45 21.14 12.28
N GLY A 317 -2.32 21.81 11.53
CA GLY A 317 -1.97 22.81 10.52
C GLY A 317 -2.00 22.26 9.09
N MET A 318 -3.15 22.40 8.43
CA MET A 318 -3.26 22.16 6.98
C MET A 318 -2.74 23.37 6.19
N PRO A 319 -1.78 23.21 5.25
CA PRO A 319 -1.35 24.29 4.37
C PRO A 319 -2.51 24.81 3.49
N PRO A 320 -2.43 26.04 2.95
CA PRO A 320 -3.32 26.46 1.87
C PRO A 320 -3.29 25.39 0.77
N THR A 321 -4.44 24.88 0.38
CA THR A 321 -4.56 23.70 -0.49
C THR A 321 -5.72 23.92 -1.45
N GLY A 322 -5.60 23.44 -2.67
CA GLY A 322 -6.71 23.30 -3.60
C GLY A 322 -7.05 21.83 -3.80
N GLY A 323 -8.33 21.49 -3.75
CA GLY A 323 -8.83 20.14 -4.05
C GLY A 323 -9.81 20.15 -5.22
N TRP A 324 -9.93 18.99 -5.84
CA TRP A 324 -10.68 18.78 -7.07
C TRP A 324 -11.24 17.37 -7.11
N GLY A 325 -12.48 17.21 -7.56
CA GLY A 325 -13.13 15.91 -7.76
C GLY A 325 -13.90 15.85 -9.08
N CYS A 326 -13.90 14.69 -9.74
CA CYS A 326 -14.76 14.43 -10.90
C CYS A 326 -15.39 13.04 -10.87
N GLY A 327 -16.61 12.93 -11.39
CA GLY A 327 -17.26 11.65 -11.66
C GLY A 327 -16.68 11.02 -12.92
N VAL A 328 -15.82 10.01 -12.78
CA VAL A 328 -15.16 9.33 -13.92
C VAL A 328 -16.20 8.73 -14.87
N ASP A 329 -17.30 8.18 -14.33
CA ASP A 329 -18.37 7.63 -15.16
C ASP A 329 -19.07 8.67 -16.03
N ARG A 330 -19.28 9.90 -15.52
CA ARG A 330 -19.84 11.01 -16.32
C ARG A 330 -18.89 11.37 -17.45
N LEU A 331 -17.57 11.44 -17.21
CA LEU A 331 -16.57 11.65 -18.28
C LEU A 331 -16.62 10.53 -19.34
N VAL A 332 -16.81 9.28 -18.94
CA VAL A 332 -16.99 8.17 -19.89
C VAL A 332 -18.29 8.32 -20.69
N MET A 333 -19.39 8.73 -20.06
CA MET A 333 -20.64 9.04 -20.75
C MET A 333 -20.43 10.09 -21.85
N LEU A 334 -19.70 11.18 -21.54
CA LEU A 334 -19.36 12.24 -22.49
C LEU A 334 -18.53 11.72 -23.67
N PHE A 335 -17.39 11.09 -23.41
CA PHE A 335 -16.48 10.65 -24.48
C PHE A 335 -16.96 9.43 -25.28
N SER A 336 -17.93 8.67 -24.75
CA SER A 336 -18.60 7.59 -25.49
C SER A 336 -19.94 7.99 -26.11
N GLY A 337 -20.42 9.21 -25.84
CA GLY A 337 -21.73 9.72 -26.27
C GLY A 337 -22.92 8.91 -25.74
N ARG A 338 -22.85 8.48 -24.48
CA ARG A 338 -23.87 7.67 -23.80
C ARG A 338 -24.69 8.54 -22.87
N GLU A 339 -26.00 8.55 -23.06
CA GLU A 339 -26.90 9.38 -22.24
C GLU A 339 -27.18 8.80 -20.84
N ARG A 340 -26.92 7.50 -20.65
CA ARG A 340 -27.27 6.73 -19.44
C ARG A 340 -26.05 6.09 -18.78
N MET A 341 -25.94 6.30 -17.47
CA MET A 341 -24.92 5.74 -16.58
C MET A 341 -24.80 4.21 -16.68
N SER A 342 -25.94 3.51 -16.79
CA SER A 342 -25.96 2.05 -16.95
C SER A 342 -25.30 1.53 -18.24
N GLU A 343 -25.06 2.38 -19.24
CA GLU A 343 -24.37 1.97 -20.48
C GLU A 343 -22.85 2.10 -20.42
N VAL A 344 -22.31 2.77 -19.40
CA VAL A 344 -20.85 2.92 -19.17
C VAL A 344 -20.32 2.03 -18.04
N LEU A 345 -21.23 1.40 -17.28
CA LEU A 345 -20.95 0.44 -16.22
C LEU A 345 -20.98 -1.01 -16.76
N ALA A 346 -19.97 -1.81 -16.46
CA ALA A 346 -19.82 -3.17 -17.02
C ALA A 346 -20.99 -4.12 -16.69
N PHE A 347 -21.66 -3.92 -15.56
CA PHE A 347 -22.80 -4.72 -15.09
C PHE A 347 -24.11 -3.91 -15.02
N GLY A 348 -24.16 -2.74 -15.65
CA GLY A 348 -25.31 -1.84 -15.60
C GLY A 348 -25.47 -1.13 -14.26
N SER A 349 -26.71 -0.74 -13.95
CA SER A 349 -27.08 -0.09 -12.68
C SER A 349 -27.29 -1.11 -11.55
N LEU A 350 -27.39 -0.64 -10.29
CA LEU A 350 -27.75 -1.48 -9.15
C LEU A 350 -29.06 -2.27 -9.38
N ARG A 351 -30.03 -1.71 -10.13
CA ARG A 351 -31.27 -2.42 -10.51
C ARG A 351 -31.00 -3.64 -11.39
N ASN A 352 -30.00 -3.57 -12.28
CA ASN A 352 -29.57 -4.69 -13.11
C ASN A 352 -28.89 -5.77 -12.25
N VAL A 353 -27.96 -5.37 -11.37
CA VAL A 353 -27.19 -6.28 -10.50
C VAL A 353 -28.10 -7.05 -9.53
N VAL A 354 -29.03 -6.37 -8.84
CA VAL A 354 -30.03 -7.04 -7.97
C VAL A 354 -30.94 -7.98 -8.77
N GLY A 355 -31.21 -7.66 -10.04
CA GLY A 355 -31.94 -8.54 -10.96
C GLY A 355 -31.21 -9.85 -11.28
N LEU A 356 -29.87 -9.82 -11.35
CA LEU A 356 -29.05 -11.02 -11.57
C LEU A 356 -29.04 -11.96 -10.35
N GLY A 357 -29.03 -11.40 -9.14
CA GLY A 357 -29.09 -12.19 -7.89
C GLY A 357 -30.46 -12.81 -7.60
N ARG A 358 -31.54 -12.26 -8.17
CA ARG A 358 -32.88 -12.87 -8.13
C ARG A 358 -32.97 -14.00 -9.16
N GLY A 359 -32.50 -15.18 -8.79
CA GLY A 359 -32.77 -16.42 -9.52
C GLY A 359 -34.25 -16.49 -9.93
N ARG A 360 -34.51 -16.68 -11.23
CA ARG A 360 -35.80 -16.43 -11.92
C ARG A 360 -37.01 -16.59 -11.00
N SER A 361 -37.57 -15.46 -10.56
CA SER A 361 -38.79 -15.46 -9.74
C SER A 361 -39.90 -16.23 -10.48
N ARG A 362 -40.61 -17.08 -9.74
CA ARG A 362 -41.69 -17.97 -10.22
C ARG A 362 -42.69 -17.29 -11.17
N ARG A 363 -42.96 -15.99 -10.97
CA ARG A 363 -43.79 -15.16 -11.87
C ARG A 363 -43.35 -15.21 -13.34
N SER A 364 -42.04 -15.17 -13.60
CA SER A 364 -41.51 -15.23 -14.98
C SER A 364 -41.75 -16.57 -15.66
N LEU A 365 -41.90 -17.67 -14.89
CA LEU A 365 -42.26 -18.98 -15.41
C LEU A 365 -43.77 -19.12 -15.60
N GLU A 366 -44.60 -18.46 -14.79
CA GLU A 366 -46.06 -18.40 -15.00
C GLU A 366 -46.42 -17.54 -16.22
N GLU A 367 -45.72 -16.42 -16.43
CA GLU A 367 -45.84 -15.59 -17.64
C GLU A 367 -45.31 -16.32 -18.89
N LEU A 368 -44.18 -17.03 -18.81
CA LEU A 368 -43.73 -17.90 -19.90
C LEU A 368 -44.71 -19.04 -20.16
N ALA A 369 -45.24 -19.70 -19.13
CA ALA A 369 -46.20 -20.79 -19.29
C ALA A 369 -47.52 -20.28 -19.89
N GLY A 370 -47.99 -19.09 -19.50
CA GLY A 370 -49.12 -18.42 -20.14
C GLY A 370 -48.86 -18.13 -21.62
N THR A 371 -47.68 -17.61 -21.94
CA THR A 371 -47.26 -17.31 -23.33
C THR A 371 -47.11 -18.58 -24.17
N VAL A 372 -46.49 -19.64 -23.63
CA VAL A 372 -46.34 -20.95 -24.28
C VAL A 372 -47.70 -21.62 -24.46
N LYS A 373 -48.63 -21.49 -23.50
CA LYS A 373 -50.00 -22.02 -23.59
C LYS A 373 -50.86 -21.26 -24.59
N GLN A 374 -50.60 -19.96 -24.82
CA GLN A 374 -51.19 -19.22 -25.92
C GLN A 374 -50.58 -19.65 -27.26
N LEU A 375 -49.25 -19.83 -27.34
CA LEU A 375 -48.56 -20.26 -28.56
C LEU A 375 -48.91 -21.71 -28.97
N SER A 376 -49.11 -22.62 -28.03
CA SER A 376 -49.52 -24.01 -28.33
C SER A 376 -50.96 -24.09 -28.88
N GLN A 377 -51.82 -23.12 -28.58
CA GLN A 377 -53.14 -22.98 -29.22
C GLN A 377 -53.04 -22.47 -30.67
N TYR A 378 -51.93 -21.82 -31.06
CA TYR A 378 -51.66 -21.38 -32.44
C TYR A 378 -50.87 -22.40 -33.27
N VAL A 379 -50.13 -23.30 -32.63
CA VAL A 379 -49.29 -24.32 -33.29
C VAL A 379 -49.79 -25.70 -32.87
N GLY A 380 -50.77 -26.22 -33.63
CA GLY A 380 -51.59 -27.38 -33.26
C GLY A 380 -50.84 -28.71 -33.12
N PHE A 381 -50.23 -28.93 -31.96
CA PHE A 381 -49.82 -30.24 -31.47
C PHE A 381 -50.93 -30.83 -30.58
N SER A 382 -51.37 -32.05 -30.90
CA SER A 382 -52.29 -32.85 -30.10
C SER A 382 -51.51 -33.72 -29.11
N GLU A 383 -51.99 -33.87 -27.89
CA GLU A 383 -51.28 -34.50 -26.76
C GLU A 383 -51.30 -36.05 -26.77
N ASP A 384 -51.70 -36.70 -27.87
CA ASP A 384 -51.96 -38.16 -27.94
C ASP A 384 -50.92 -38.95 -28.78
N ASP A 385 -49.69 -39.17 -28.27
CA ASP A 385 -48.76 -40.20 -28.78
C ASP A 385 -48.30 -41.14 -27.63
N PRO A 386 -48.85 -42.37 -27.53
CA PRO A 386 -48.73 -43.23 -26.34
C PRO A 386 -47.47 -44.12 -26.35
N ARG A 387 -46.27 -43.53 -26.47
CA ARG A 387 -45.00 -44.27 -26.57
C ARG A 387 -43.99 -44.00 -25.44
N ALA A 388 -44.47 -43.59 -24.28
CA ALA A 388 -43.65 -43.24 -23.10
C ALA A 388 -43.81 -44.19 -21.90
N GLU A 389 -43.92 -45.51 -22.13
CA GLU A 389 -43.93 -46.52 -21.06
C GLU A 389 -43.06 -47.76 -21.41
N GLN A 390 -41.76 -47.70 -21.09
CA GLN A 390 -40.85 -48.84 -20.78
C GLN A 390 -39.38 -48.37 -20.72
N ASP A 391 -38.89 -48.01 -19.53
CA ASP A 391 -37.67 -48.60 -18.91
C ASP A 391 -37.38 -47.99 -17.52
N GLU A 392 -37.74 -48.71 -16.44
CA GLU A 392 -37.41 -48.33 -15.05
C GLU A 392 -36.26 -49.20 -14.49
N SER A 393 -35.04 -49.11 -15.04
CA SER A 393 -33.91 -49.88 -14.47
C SER A 393 -32.50 -49.29 -14.60
N VAL A 394 -32.31 -47.97 -14.43
CA VAL A 394 -30.98 -47.39 -14.13
C VAL A 394 -31.08 -46.32 -13.03
N ARG A 395 -30.75 -46.68 -11.79
CA ARG A 395 -30.37 -45.72 -10.73
C ARG A 395 -28.90 -45.90 -10.38
N HIS A 396 -28.22 -44.78 -10.10
CA HIS A 396 -26.80 -44.64 -9.74
C HIS A 396 -25.78 -44.71 -10.88
N GLY A 397 -25.73 -43.60 -11.63
CA GLY A 397 -24.58 -43.15 -12.42
C GLY A 397 -24.77 -41.66 -12.72
N GLU A 398 -24.02 -40.78 -12.04
CA GLU A 398 -24.05 -39.34 -12.33
C GLU A 398 -23.03 -38.97 -13.41
N TRP A 399 -23.29 -37.85 -14.12
CA TRP A 399 -22.51 -37.27 -15.24
C TRP A 399 -22.63 -38.10 -16.55
N GLN A 400 -22.99 -37.57 -17.74
CA GLN A 400 -23.16 -36.20 -18.28
C GLN A 400 -24.12 -36.27 -19.51
N ALA A 401 -24.63 -35.21 -20.18
CA ALA A 401 -24.58 -33.73 -20.06
C ALA A 401 -25.76 -33.09 -20.87
N SER A 402 -25.89 -31.75 -20.80
CA SER A 402 -26.33 -30.80 -21.85
C SER A 402 -27.41 -29.78 -21.42
N GLY A 403 -26.96 -28.53 -21.27
CA GLY A 403 -27.73 -27.33 -20.91
C GLY A 403 -26.70 -26.22 -20.71
N ILE A 404 -26.83 -25.11 -21.45
CA ILE A 404 -25.71 -24.17 -21.65
C ILE A 404 -25.52 -23.27 -20.42
N ASP A 405 -24.76 -23.77 -19.45
CA ASP A 405 -24.10 -22.92 -18.45
C ASP A 405 -23.02 -22.08 -19.11
N ALA A 406 -22.83 -20.86 -18.61
CA ALA A 406 -21.70 -20.03 -19.02
C ALA A 406 -20.40 -20.73 -18.61
N ALA A 407 -19.52 -20.94 -19.59
CA ALA A 407 -18.25 -21.62 -19.33
C ALA A 407 -17.45 -20.86 -18.26
N PRO A 408 -16.77 -21.56 -17.32
CA PRO A 408 -16.00 -20.92 -16.25
C PRO A 408 -15.00 -19.89 -16.81
N PRO A 409 -14.61 -18.85 -16.05
CA PRO A 409 -13.63 -17.85 -16.48
C PRO A 409 -12.33 -18.48 -17.02
N GLU A 410 -11.94 -19.64 -16.50
CA GLU A 410 -10.89 -20.53 -16.99
C GLU A 410 -11.04 -20.85 -18.48
N VAL A 411 -12.24 -21.30 -18.90
CA VAL A 411 -12.54 -21.74 -20.27
C VAL A 411 -12.66 -20.55 -21.24
N LEU A 412 -13.17 -19.41 -20.78
CA LEU A 412 -13.18 -18.17 -21.57
C LEU A 412 -11.77 -17.61 -21.80
N ARG A 413 -10.87 -17.80 -20.82
CA ARG A 413 -9.44 -17.48 -20.96
C ARG A 413 -8.72 -18.45 -21.90
N ASP A 414 -9.16 -19.71 -21.94
CA ASP A 414 -8.57 -20.72 -22.82
C ASP A 414 -9.00 -20.56 -24.28
N ALA A 415 -10.28 -20.25 -24.54
CA ALA A 415 -10.81 -19.99 -25.88
C ALA A 415 -10.25 -18.70 -26.54
N ALA A 416 -9.78 -17.74 -25.74
CA ALA A 416 -9.19 -16.49 -26.25
C ALA A 416 -7.75 -16.64 -26.77
N LEU A 417 -7.12 -17.81 -26.59
CA LEU A 417 -5.68 -18.02 -26.79
C LEU A 417 -5.35 -19.27 -27.65
N GLU A 418 -6.29 -19.75 -28.47
CA GLU A 418 -6.04 -20.86 -29.42
C GLU A 418 -5.18 -20.47 -30.64
N ASN A 419 -4.84 -19.18 -30.82
CA ASN A 419 -4.06 -18.68 -31.96
C ASN A 419 -2.62 -18.22 -31.65
N ASP A 420 -2.20 -18.16 -30.38
CA ASP A 420 -0.92 -17.53 -29.97
C ASP A 420 0.23 -18.53 -29.68
N GLU A 421 0.37 -19.60 -30.47
CA GLU A 421 1.61 -20.40 -30.48
C GLU A 421 2.74 -19.78 -31.35
N GLN A 422 2.49 -18.64 -32.02
CA GLN A 422 3.41 -18.05 -33.01
C GLN A 422 3.79 -16.58 -32.76
N SER A 423 4.58 -16.27 -31.72
CA SER A 423 5.64 -15.23 -31.79
C SER A 423 6.50 -15.08 -30.52
N LEU A 424 7.26 -16.12 -30.13
CA LEU A 424 8.45 -15.89 -29.29
C LEU A 424 9.67 -15.76 -30.20
N GLN A 425 10.11 -14.52 -30.45
CA GLN A 425 11.39 -14.26 -31.09
C GLN A 425 12.52 -14.66 -30.13
N ASN A 426 13.10 -15.84 -30.38
CA ASN A 426 14.18 -16.40 -29.58
C ASN A 426 15.51 -15.67 -29.86
N THR A 427 15.72 -14.52 -29.22
CA THR A 427 17.06 -13.94 -29.11
C THR A 427 17.90 -14.81 -28.17
N PRO A 428 19.06 -15.34 -28.57
CA PRO A 428 19.87 -16.17 -27.70
C PRO A 428 20.45 -15.33 -26.54
N PRO A 429 20.73 -15.94 -25.37
CA PRO A 429 21.31 -15.25 -24.22
C PRO A 429 22.61 -14.51 -24.57
N SER A 430 22.62 -13.18 -24.42
CA SER A 430 23.79 -12.34 -24.72
C SER A 430 24.81 -12.27 -23.57
N ALA A 431 24.49 -12.81 -22.39
CA ALA A 431 25.34 -12.77 -21.21
C ALA A 431 26.42 -13.87 -21.10
N LEU A 432 26.49 -14.83 -22.04
CA LEU A 432 27.52 -15.89 -22.02
C LEU A 432 28.44 -15.79 -23.23
N ALA A 433 29.76 -15.86 -23.00
CA ALA A 433 30.76 -15.60 -24.02
C ALA A 433 30.92 -16.75 -25.04
N ASN A 434 30.60 -18.00 -24.66
CA ASN A 434 30.67 -19.14 -25.59
C ASN A 434 29.78 -20.35 -25.19
N ASP A 435 29.53 -21.23 -26.17
CA ASP A 435 28.73 -22.46 -26.05
C ASP A 435 29.32 -23.50 -25.06
N ALA A 436 30.60 -23.39 -24.67
CA ALA A 436 31.26 -24.34 -23.77
C ALA A 436 31.01 -24.01 -22.28
N GLU A 437 31.12 -22.72 -21.92
CA GLU A 437 30.78 -22.20 -20.58
C GLU A 437 29.33 -22.50 -20.21
N ALA A 438 28.40 -22.27 -21.14
CA ALA A 438 26.98 -22.60 -20.97
C ALA A 438 26.77 -24.08 -20.63
N LYS A 439 27.41 -24.99 -21.37
CA LYS A 439 27.33 -26.44 -21.12
C LYS A 439 27.93 -26.83 -19.78
N MET A 440 29.05 -26.22 -19.38
CA MET A 440 29.68 -26.44 -18.07
C MET A 440 28.76 -26.01 -16.92
N LEU A 441 28.19 -24.80 -17.01
CA LEU A 441 27.27 -24.26 -16.00
C LEU A 441 26.00 -25.10 -15.90
N LEU A 442 25.39 -25.47 -17.03
CA LEU A 442 24.19 -26.30 -17.03
C LEU A 442 24.45 -27.73 -16.54
N SER A 443 25.59 -28.34 -16.88
CA SER A 443 25.99 -29.63 -16.30
C SER A 443 26.13 -29.53 -14.79
N THR A 444 26.77 -28.45 -14.30
CA THR A 444 26.92 -28.16 -12.88
C THR A 444 25.56 -27.99 -12.20
N PHE A 445 24.65 -27.22 -12.79
CA PHE A 445 23.28 -27.05 -12.31
C PHE A 445 22.54 -28.40 -12.23
N ARG A 446 22.55 -29.19 -13.31
CA ARG A 446 21.86 -30.49 -13.37
C ARG A 446 22.36 -31.43 -12.26
N THR A 447 23.68 -31.55 -12.08
CA THR A 447 24.29 -32.41 -11.05
C THR A 447 24.03 -31.94 -9.62
N ARG A 448 24.00 -30.63 -9.34
CA ARG A 448 23.83 -30.10 -7.97
C ARG A 448 22.38 -29.84 -7.57
N TYR A 449 21.56 -29.33 -8.49
CA TYR A 449 20.26 -28.72 -8.21
C TYR A 449 19.08 -29.33 -8.99
N GLY A 450 19.30 -29.88 -10.20
CA GLY A 450 18.22 -30.27 -11.13
C GLY A 450 17.10 -31.12 -10.52
N ARG A 451 17.46 -32.05 -9.62
CA ARG A 451 16.50 -32.92 -8.90
C ARG A 451 15.50 -32.17 -8.01
N TRP A 452 15.87 -31.01 -7.44
CA TRP A 452 15.00 -30.22 -6.55
C TRP A 452 13.86 -29.51 -7.28
N ILE A 453 13.94 -29.41 -8.60
CA ILE A 453 12.97 -28.70 -9.45
C ILE A 453 12.42 -29.57 -10.60
N GLY A 454 12.67 -30.89 -10.55
CA GLY A 454 12.12 -31.86 -11.50
C GLY A 454 12.83 -31.99 -12.86
N ILE A 455 14.03 -31.40 -13.04
CA ILE A 455 14.82 -31.52 -14.29
C ILE A 455 15.68 -32.78 -14.25
N LYS A 456 15.73 -33.57 -15.34
CA LYS A 456 16.43 -34.86 -15.39
C LYS A 456 17.76 -34.83 -16.14
N GLU A 457 18.58 -35.82 -15.84
CA GLU A 457 19.89 -36.06 -16.48
C GLU A 457 19.77 -36.47 -17.97
N SER A 458 18.58 -36.86 -18.44
CA SER A 458 18.31 -37.31 -19.83
C SER A 458 17.73 -36.24 -20.77
N ASP A 459 17.36 -35.07 -20.26
CA ASP A 459 16.63 -34.05 -21.02
C ASP A 459 17.61 -33.19 -21.85
N ASP A 460 18.08 -33.68 -23.01
CA ASP A 460 19.17 -33.03 -23.76
C ASP A 460 18.76 -31.98 -24.81
N GLU A 461 17.52 -31.99 -25.32
CA GLU A 461 17.10 -31.06 -26.38
C GLU A 461 16.79 -29.63 -25.90
N THR A 462 16.65 -29.40 -24.59
CA THR A 462 16.19 -28.11 -24.03
C THR A 462 17.28 -27.04 -23.85
N TRP A 463 18.54 -27.36 -24.13
CA TRP A 463 19.71 -26.67 -23.53
C TRP A 463 20.77 -26.14 -24.52
N ASN A 464 20.46 -26.08 -25.80
CA ASN A 464 21.37 -25.53 -26.82
C ASN A 464 21.19 -24.00 -26.91
N MET A 465 22.27 -23.24 -26.68
CA MET A 465 22.31 -21.75 -26.73
C MET A 465 21.67 -21.16 -28.00
N ARG A 466 21.73 -21.88 -29.13
CA ARG A 466 21.21 -21.42 -30.43
C ARG A 466 19.71 -21.67 -30.62
N THR A 467 19.08 -22.41 -29.72
CA THR A 467 17.68 -22.87 -29.80
C THR A 467 17.04 -22.91 -28.40
N VAL A 468 17.40 -21.99 -27.50
CA VAL A 468 16.90 -21.95 -26.12
C VAL A 468 15.38 -21.72 -26.12
N ARG A 469 14.62 -22.77 -25.82
CA ARG A 469 13.14 -22.71 -25.79
C ARG A 469 12.58 -21.91 -24.62
N TYR A 470 13.34 -21.80 -23.52
CA TYR A 470 12.93 -21.13 -22.29
C TYR A 470 14.08 -20.27 -21.71
N PRO A 471 14.28 -19.04 -22.21
CA PRO A 471 15.42 -18.20 -21.82
C PRO A 471 15.55 -17.99 -20.30
N LEU A 472 14.47 -17.59 -19.62
CA LEU A 472 14.47 -17.36 -18.17
C LEU A 472 14.92 -18.59 -17.35
N LEU A 473 14.51 -19.80 -17.75
CA LEU A 473 14.92 -21.03 -17.06
C LEU A 473 16.41 -21.32 -17.31
N PHE A 474 16.86 -21.16 -18.56
CA PHE A 474 18.27 -21.30 -18.93
C PHE A 474 19.14 -20.32 -18.13
N THR A 475 18.79 -19.04 -18.11
CA THR A 475 19.54 -17.99 -17.41
C THR A 475 19.54 -18.23 -15.90
N ALA A 476 18.42 -18.61 -15.29
CA ALA A 476 18.35 -18.96 -13.86
C ALA A 476 19.23 -20.17 -13.51
N CYS A 477 19.22 -21.22 -14.33
CA CYS A 477 20.08 -22.39 -14.16
C CYS A 477 21.58 -22.03 -14.24
N CYS A 478 21.97 -21.25 -15.25
CA CYS A 478 23.35 -20.78 -15.41
C CYS A 478 23.78 -19.89 -14.23
N LEU A 479 22.93 -18.94 -13.83
CA LEU A 479 23.18 -18.00 -12.73
C LEU A 479 23.44 -18.72 -11.41
N VAL A 480 22.58 -19.66 -11.00
CA VAL A 480 22.77 -20.41 -9.75
C VAL A 480 23.94 -21.41 -9.84
N ALA A 481 24.29 -21.89 -11.04
CA ALA A 481 25.51 -22.67 -11.24
C ALA A 481 26.80 -21.85 -11.03
N THR A 482 26.81 -20.55 -11.32
CA THR A 482 28.02 -19.71 -11.13
C THR A 482 28.55 -19.75 -9.70
N ARG A 483 27.68 -20.00 -8.70
CA ARG A 483 28.07 -20.25 -7.30
C ARG A 483 29.23 -21.24 -7.24
N HIS A 484 29.17 -22.35 -7.99
CA HIS A 484 30.15 -23.46 -7.99
C HIS A 484 31.32 -23.30 -8.98
N SER A 485 31.41 -22.18 -9.70
CA SER A 485 32.36 -22.00 -10.81
C SER A 485 33.28 -20.79 -10.62
N SER A 486 33.52 -20.37 -9.37
CA SER A 486 34.26 -19.15 -9.02
C SER A 486 35.73 -19.09 -9.48
N GLU A 487 36.33 -20.22 -9.87
CA GLU A 487 37.67 -20.25 -10.47
C GLU A 487 37.66 -20.02 -12.00
N HIS A 488 36.49 -20.10 -12.66
CA HIS A 488 36.39 -20.18 -14.13
C HIS A 488 35.36 -19.20 -14.73
N VAL A 489 34.48 -18.58 -13.93
CA VAL A 489 33.49 -17.59 -14.39
C VAL A 489 33.75 -16.24 -13.70
N PRO A 490 34.06 -15.16 -14.45
CA PRO A 490 34.26 -13.83 -13.88
C PRO A 490 32.99 -13.30 -13.18
N HIS A 491 33.17 -12.52 -12.11
CA HIS A 491 32.04 -11.88 -11.41
C HIS A 491 31.15 -11.05 -12.36
N SER A 492 31.74 -10.37 -13.34
CA SER A 492 31.01 -9.60 -14.36
C SER A 492 30.04 -10.43 -15.21
N GLU A 493 30.30 -11.73 -15.41
CA GLU A 493 29.38 -12.61 -16.16
C GLU A 493 28.23 -13.09 -15.28
N ALA A 494 28.48 -13.32 -13.98
CA ALA A 494 27.42 -13.63 -13.01
C ALA A 494 26.49 -12.41 -12.79
N ASP A 495 27.04 -11.19 -12.75
CA ASP A 495 26.26 -9.95 -12.72
C ASP A 495 25.38 -9.81 -13.98
N ARG A 496 25.94 -10.06 -15.18
CA ARG A 496 25.18 -10.04 -16.44
C ARG A 496 24.05 -11.07 -16.46
N LEU A 497 24.31 -12.31 -16.01
CA LEU A 497 23.30 -13.34 -15.86
C LEU A 497 22.19 -12.93 -14.88
N PHE A 498 22.52 -12.22 -13.80
CA PHE A 498 21.53 -11.68 -12.86
C PHE A 498 20.65 -10.60 -13.50
N PHE A 499 21.24 -9.61 -14.18
CA PHE A 499 20.48 -8.57 -14.87
C PHE A 499 19.64 -9.16 -16.01
N GLN A 500 20.18 -10.09 -16.81
CA GLN A 500 19.41 -10.78 -17.84
C GLN A 500 18.24 -11.58 -17.24
N ALA A 501 18.46 -12.33 -16.14
CA ALA A 501 17.37 -13.05 -15.47
C ALA A 501 16.29 -12.10 -14.93
N LYS A 502 16.68 -10.92 -14.45
CA LYS A 502 15.74 -9.87 -14.01
C LYS A 502 14.93 -9.32 -15.19
N ASP A 503 15.56 -9.02 -16.32
CA ASP A 503 14.89 -8.49 -17.51
C ASP A 503 13.96 -9.53 -18.14
N GLU A 504 14.41 -10.79 -18.25
CA GLU A 504 13.60 -11.92 -18.73
C GLU A 504 12.41 -12.21 -17.80
N LEU A 505 12.61 -12.09 -16.47
CA LEU A 505 11.53 -12.20 -15.50
C LEU A 505 10.54 -11.05 -15.67
N SER A 506 11.00 -9.81 -15.78
CA SER A 506 10.17 -8.62 -16.01
C SER A 506 9.38 -8.69 -17.31
N ALA A 507 9.97 -9.16 -18.40
CA ALA A 507 9.27 -9.42 -19.67
C ALA A 507 8.22 -10.54 -19.52
N SER A 508 8.54 -11.58 -18.74
CA SER A 508 7.58 -12.64 -18.40
C SER A 508 6.41 -12.10 -17.57
N LEU A 509 6.58 -11.06 -16.74
CA LEU A 509 5.49 -10.45 -15.95
C LEU A 509 4.37 -9.83 -16.80
N LEU A 510 4.57 -9.69 -18.12
CA LEU A 510 3.58 -9.15 -19.05
C LEU A 510 2.77 -10.25 -19.77
N GLN A 511 3.09 -11.53 -19.55
CA GLN A 511 2.48 -12.67 -20.25
C GLN A 511 1.38 -13.34 -19.40
N THR A 512 0.21 -13.59 -20.01
CA THR A 512 -0.98 -14.12 -19.32
C THR A 512 -0.95 -15.63 -19.06
N ARG A 513 -0.23 -16.40 -19.88
CA ARG A 513 0.07 -17.82 -19.69
C ARG A 513 1.57 -18.00 -19.50
N GLN A 514 1.96 -18.86 -18.56
CA GLN A 514 3.34 -19.19 -18.26
C GLN A 514 3.59 -20.68 -18.48
N PRO A 515 4.70 -21.12 -19.10
CA PRO A 515 5.04 -22.54 -19.22
C PRO A 515 5.53 -23.11 -17.87
N LEU A 516 5.56 -24.44 -17.71
CA LEU A 516 6.13 -25.08 -16.51
C LEU A 516 7.56 -24.58 -16.20
N ALA A 517 8.34 -24.31 -17.25
CA ALA A 517 9.69 -23.77 -17.18
C ALA A 517 9.79 -22.40 -16.47
N PHE A 518 8.78 -21.53 -16.57
CA PHE A 518 8.74 -20.27 -15.83
C PHE A 518 8.65 -20.51 -14.32
N PHE A 519 7.75 -21.39 -13.87
CA PHE A 519 7.60 -21.71 -12.45
C PHE A 519 8.85 -22.40 -11.90
N GLN A 520 9.52 -23.23 -12.69
CA GLN A 520 10.82 -23.80 -12.36
C GLN A 520 11.90 -22.70 -12.22
N ALA A 521 11.93 -21.71 -13.12
CA ALA A 521 12.89 -20.62 -13.06
C ALA A 521 12.69 -19.71 -11.83
N VAL A 522 11.44 -19.33 -11.54
CA VAL A 522 11.09 -18.57 -10.33
C VAL A 522 11.49 -19.33 -9.06
N LEU A 523 11.27 -20.65 -9.04
CA LEU A 523 11.65 -21.50 -7.91
C LEU A 523 13.17 -21.59 -7.71
N ILE A 524 13.96 -21.59 -8.80
CA ILE A 524 15.43 -21.47 -8.71
C ILE A 524 15.81 -20.14 -8.05
N LEU A 525 15.27 -19.05 -8.58
CA LEU A 525 15.58 -17.68 -8.15
C LEU A 525 15.08 -17.36 -6.72
N SER A 526 14.11 -18.12 -6.19
CA SER A 526 13.57 -17.92 -4.84
C SER A 526 14.22 -18.78 -3.75
N LEU A 527 14.77 -19.95 -4.09
CA LEU A 527 15.35 -20.91 -3.14
C LEU A 527 16.86 -20.71 -2.88
N TRP A 528 17.58 -20.10 -3.82
CA TRP A 528 19.02 -19.91 -3.77
C TRP A 528 19.38 -18.47 -4.16
N SER A 529 20.11 -17.77 -3.29
CA SER A 529 20.72 -16.48 -3.61
C SER A 529 21.61 -16.57 -4.84
N THR A 530 21.53 -15.52 -5.65
CA THR A 530 22.23 -15.34 -6.93
C THR A 530 23.58 -14.64 -6.74
N THR A 531 24.24 -14.91 -5.61
CA THR A 531 25.42 -14.20 -5.10
C THR A 531 26.64 -14.32 -6.00
N ALA A 532 26.93 -13.26 -6.75
CA ALA A 532 28.15 -13.09 -7.53
C ALA A 532 29.29 -12.53 -6.64
N GLY A 533 30.03 -13.43 -5.98
CA GLY A 533 31.17 -13.01 -5.14
C GLY A 533 30.76 -12.44 -3.78
N GLN A 534 31.31 -11.28 -3.41
CA GLN A 534 31.14 -10.64 -2.09
C GLN A 534 29.94 -9.69 -1.99
N GLN A 535 29.20 -9.45 -3.08
CA GLN A 535 27.98 -8.63 -3.05
C GLN A 535 26.70 -9.49 -3.18
N PRO A 536 25.74 -9.37 -2.25
CA PRO A 536 24.48 -10.08 -2.34
C PRO A 536 23.55 -9.43 -3.38
N LEU A 537 23.54 -9.97 -4.58
CA LEU A 537 22.45 -9.79 -5.53
C LEU A 537 21.29 -10.70 -5.12
N SER A 538 20.09 -10.16 -4.98
CA SER A 538 18.89 -10.92 -4.63
C SER A 538 17.64 -10.36 -5.31
N LEU A 539 16.68 -11.24 -5.54
CA LEU A 539 15.31 -10.89 -5.92
C LEU A 539 14.42 -11.08 -4.69
N ASP A 540 13.33 -10.32 -4.59
CA ASP A 540 12.38 -10.47 -3.48
C ASP A 540 11.62 -11.80 -3.62
N SER A 541 12.07 -12.82 -2.89
CA SER A 541 11.49 -14.17 -2.94
C SER A 541 10.00 -14.19 -2.59
N TRP A 542 9.47 -13.25 -1.79
CA TRP A 542 8.04 -13.17 -1.51
C TRP A 542 7.28 -12.69 -2.75
N LEU A 543 7.76 -11.63 -3.39
CA LEU A 543 7.13 -11.03 -4.57
C LEU A 543 7.11 -12.00 -5.75
N ILE A 544 8.25 -12.59 -6.11
CA ILE A 544 8.35 -13.45 -7.31
C ILE A 544 7.57 -14.75 -7.14
N THR A 545 7.56 -15.35 -5.94
CA THR A 545 6.78 -16.57 -5.69
C THR A 545 5.29 -16.30 -5.57
N GLY A 546 4.89 -15.16 -4.98
CA GLY A 546 3.48 -14.75 -4.92
C GLY A 546 2.90 -14.51 -6.31
N TYR A 547 3.64 -13.80 -7.17
CA TYR A 547 3.28 -13.58 -8.56
C TYR A 547 3.16 -14.91 -9.34
N ALA A 548 4.15 -15.80 -9.21
CA ALA A 548 4.08 -17.11 -9.84
C ALA A 548 2.91 -17.97 -9.32
N LEU A 549 2.56 -17.87 -8.03
CA LEU A 549 1.36 -18.54 -7.50
C LEU A 549 0.07 -17.97 -8.10
N GLN A 550 -0.05 -16.67 -8.32
CA GLN A 550 -1.18 -16.07 -9.02
C GLN A 550 -1.28 -16.58 -10.47
N HIS A 551 -0.16 -16.70 -11.19
CA HIS A 551 -0.14 -17.32 -12.52
C HIS A 551 -0.47 -18.81 -12.51
N SER A 552 -0.21 -19.50 -11.40
CA SER A 552 -0.59 -20.92 -11.22
C SER A 552 -2.11 -21.13 -11.05
N LEU A 553 -2.90 -20.05 -10.91
CA LEU A 553 -4.37 -20.09 -10.93
C LEU A 553 -4.95 -20.10 -12.35
N ALA A 554 -4.14 -19.86 -13.40
CA ALA A 554 -4.58 -20.05 -14.78
C ALA A 554 -4.61 -21.56 -15.12
N PRO A 555 -5.68 -22.07 -15.77
CA PRO A 555 -6.00 -23.50 -15.85
C PRO A 555 -4.96 -24.37 -16.61
N ALA A 556 -4.24 -23.77 -17.57
CA ALA A 556 -3.45 -24.50 -18.56
C ALA A 556 -2.31 -25.38 -18.02
N VAL A 557 -1.71 -25.06 -16.85
CA VAL A 557 -0.49 -25.76 -16.36
C VAL A 557 -0.73 -26.75 -15.24
N PHE A 558 -1.65 -26.48 -14.32
CA PHE A 558 -1.83 -27.30 -13.10
C PHE A 558 -3.21 -27.97 -12.98
N GLN A 559 -4.15 -27.70 -13.90
CA GLN A 559 -5.51 -28.29 -13.89
C GLN A 559 -5.86 -29.13 -15.14
N SER A 560 -5.10 -29.04 -16.24
CA SER A 560 -5.37 -29.81 -17.47
C SER A 560 -5.12 -31.32 -17.27
N LEU A 561 -6.17 -32.03 -16.83
CA LEU A 561 -6.13 -33.45 -16.46
C LEU A 561 -6.35 -34.42 -17.64
N ASN A 562 -6.95 -33.98 -18.75
CA ASN A 562 -7.42 -34.88 -19.80
C ASN A 562 -6.35 -35.27 -20.85
N ASN A 563 -5.31 -34.45 -21.07
CA ASN A 563 -4.34 -34.64 -22.17
C ASN A 563 -2.88 -34.84 -21.71
N ARG A 564 -2.61 -34.96 -20.40
CA ARG A 564 -1.25 -35.15 -19.85
C ARG A 564 -1.06 -36.54 -19.29
N THR A 565 0.15 -37.08 -19.44
CA THR A 565 0.52 -38.32 -18.76
C THR A 565 0.57 -38.09 -17.25
N ALA A 566 0.27 -39.13 -16.45
CA ALA A 566 0.35 -39.07 -14.99
C ALA A 566 1.73 -38.57 -14.47
N LYS A 567 2.79 -38.83 -15.25
CA LYS A 567 4.17 -38.39 -15.00
C LYS A 567 4.36 -36.87 -15.12
N GLU A 568 3.67 -36.23 -16.07
CA GLU A 568 3.72 -34.77 -16.28
C GLU A 568 2.86 -34.02 -15.26
N GLN A 569 1.69 -34.57 -14.93
CA GLN A 569 0.82 -34.07 -13.86
C GLN A 569 1.57 -34.09 -12.51
N PHE A 570 2.25 -35.21 -12.21
CA PHE A 570 3.09 -35.35 -11.02
C PHE A 570 4.21 -34.29 -10.97
N ALA A 571 4.92 -34.05 -12.07
CA ALA A 571 5.98 -33.05 -12.14
C ALA A 571 5.45 -31.63 -11.90
N ALA A 572 4.31 -31.27 -12.50
CA ALA A 572 3.68 -29.98 -12.29
C ALA A 572 3.23 -29.78 -10.82
N LEU A 573 2.54 -30.76 -10.22
CA LEU A 573 2.12 -30.69 -8.82
C LEU A 573 3.31 -30.60 -7.85
N SER A 574 4.42 -31.29 -8.13
CA SER A 574 5.65 -31.17 -7.34
C SER A 574 6.22 -29.74 -7.38
N VAL A 575 6.32 -29.12 -8.57
CA VAL A 575 6.79 -27.73 -8.71
C VAL A 575 5.85 -26.75 -7.99
N ARG A 576 4.52 -26.92 -8.09
CA ARG A 576 3.55 -26.09 -7.35
C ARG A 576 3.75 -26.20 -5.84
N ASN A 577 3.88 -27.42 -5.31
CA ASN A 577 4.10 -27.65 -3.87
C ASN A 577 5.38 -26.97 -3.36
N HIS A 578 6.47 -27.03 -4.15
CA HIS A 578 7.72 -26.34 -3.82
C HIS A 578 7.58 -24.81 -3.87
N LEU A 579 6.80 -24.27 -4.81
CA LEU A 579 6.53 -22.84 -4.92
C LEU A 579 5.68 -22.33 -3.74
N CYS A 580 4.62 -23.04 -3.35
CA CYS A 580 3.83 -22.75 -2.15
C CYS A 580 4.71 -22.74 -0.89
N LEU A 581 5.58 -23.74 -0.75
CA LEU A 581 6.50 -23.84 0.38
C LEU A 581 7.51 -22.67 0.40
N SER A 582 8.11 -22.35 -0.74
CA SER A 582 9.04 -21.21 -0.87
C SER A 582 8.37 -19.87 -0.56
N HIS A 583 7.10 -19.71 -0.92
CA HIS A 583 6.33 -18.51 -0.59
C HIS A 583 6.07 -18.42 0.92
N LEU A 584 5.62 -19.50 1.57
CA LEU A 584 5.41 -19.52 3.02
C LEU A 584 6.70 -19.31 3.82
N HIS A 585 7.84 -19.83 3.36
CA HIS A 585 9.16 -19.50 3.93
C HIS A 585 9.37 -17.98 3.96
N ALA A 586 9.12 -17.30 2.83
CA ALA A 586 9.25 -15.85 2.70
C ALA A 586 8.22 -15.07 3.54
N CYS A 587 6.96 -15.52 3.63
CA CYS A 587 5.93 -14.91 4.47
C CYS A 587 6.30 -14.96 5.97
N ILE A 588 6.85 -16.09 6.44
CA ILE A 588 7.25 -16.24 7.85
C ILE A 588 8.49 -15.41 8.17
N SER A 589 9.50 -15.37 7.29
CA SER A 589 10.73 -14.60 7.52
C SER A 589 10.53 -13.08 7.38
N THR A 590 9.80 -12.63 6.36
CA THR A 590 9.56 -11.19 6.08
C THR A 590 8.33 -10.61 6.78
N ARG A 591 7.59 -11.44 7.52
CA ARG A 591 6.32 -11.10 8.20
C ARG A 591 5.13 -10.74 7.29
N ARG A 592 5.25 -10.85 5.96
CA ARG A 592 4.21 -10.54 4.97
C ARG A 592 3.10 -11.61 4.89
N THR A 593 1.99 -11.26 4.23
CA THR A 593 0.83 -12.14 3.97
C THR A 593 1.13 -13.17 2.86
N ALA A 594 0.46 -14.31 2.89
CA ALA A 594 0.60 -15.37 1.89
C ALA A 594 -0.52 -15.31 0.85
N VAL A 595 -0.19 -15.60 -0.41
CA VAL A 595 -1.14 -15.88 -1.49
C VAL A 595 -1.68 -17.32 -1.42
N VAL A 596 -0.95 -18.22 -0.74
CA VAL A 596 -1.33 -19.63 -0.52
C VAL A 596 -2.60 -19.72 0.33
N THR A 597 -3.52 -20.59 -0.07
CA THR A 597 -4.79 -20.85 0.63
C THR A 597 -4.82 -22.25 1.27
N SER A 598 -5.82 -22.51 2.13
CA SER A 598 -6.09 -23.86 2.63
C SER A 598 -6.33 -24.87 1.50
N SER A 599 -6.99 -24.46 0.41
CA SER A 599 -7.23 -25.28 -0.77
C SER A 599 -5.93 -25.72 -1.46
N ASP A 600 -4.87 -24.91 -1.44
CA ASP A 600 -3.55 -25.29 -1.98
C ASP A 600 -2.89 -26.38 -1.12
N ILE A 601 -3.08 -26.33 0.20
CA ILE A 601 -2.59 -27.35 1.13
C ILE A 601 -3.35 -28.66 0.92
N GLU A 602 -4.63 -28.63 0.56
CA GLU A 602 -5.39 -29.82 0.20
C GLU A 602 -4.99 -30.39 -1.16
N LEU A 603 -4.85 -29.54 -2.17
CA LEU A 603 -4.34 -29.90 -3.50
C LEU A 603 -2.97 -30.59 -3.41
N SER A 604 -2.07 -30.11 -2.53
CA SER A 604 -0.75 -30.73 -2.32
C SER A 604 -0.80 -32.20 -1.92
N ARG A 605 -1.87 -32.64 -1.25
CA ARG A 605 -2.06 -34.03 -0.79
C ARG A 605 -2.40 -34.99 -1.94
N GLN A 606 -2.93 -34.50 -3.06
CA GLN A 606 -3.23 -35.34 -4.23
C GLN A 606 -1.99 -36.07 -4.74
N LEU A 607 -0.81 -35.46 -4.62
CA LEU A 607 0.47 -36.05 -5.00
C LEU A 607 0.74 -37.36 -4.21
N LEU A 608 0.32 -37.45 -2.94
CA LEU A 608 0.47 -38.66 -2.12
C LEU A 608 -0.40 -39.83 -2.62
N ASN A 609 -1.51 -39.53 -3.30
CA ASN A 609 -2.43 -40.53 -3.83
C ASN A 609 -2.01 -41.03 -5.23
N SER A 610 -1.04 -40.38 -5.88
CA SER A 610 -0.65 -40.62 -7.28
C SER A 610 0.08 -41.95 -7.57
N GLY A 611 0.34 -42.78 -6.54
CA GLY A 611 1.14 -44.00 -6.63
C GLY A 611 2.63 -43.81 -6.97
N SER A 612 3.01 -42.62 -7.45
CA SER A 612 4.35 -42.25 -7.93
C SER A 612 5.14 -41.41 -6.92
N SER A 613 4.56 -41.11 -5.75
CA SER A 613 5.17 -40.26 -4.73
C SER A 613 6.46 -40.84 -4.17
N SER A 614 7.58 -40.19 -4.45
CA SER A 614 8.84 -40.51 -3.79
C SER A 614 8.87 -39.99 -2.35
N LYS A 615 9.70 -40.57 -1.50
CA LYS A 615 9.91 -40.12 -0.09
C LYS A 615 10.18 -38.62 0.01
N PHE A 616 10.87 -38.04 -0.97
CA PHE A 616 11.19 -36.62 -1.02
C PHE A 616 9.92 -35.76 -1.14
N GLU A 617 8.98 -36.14 -2.01
CA GLU A 617 7.71 -35.42 -2.18
C GLU A 617 6.82 -35.58 -0.94
N THR A 618 6.80 -36.76 -0.31
CA THR A 618 6.04 -36.96 0.94
C THR A 618 6.57 -36.05 2.06
N CYS A 619 7.89 -35.92 2.20
CA CYS A 619 8.49 -34.96 3.12
C CYS A 619 8.15 -33.51 2.76
N LYS A 620 8.04 -33.16 1.47
CA LYS A 620 7.69 -31.81 1.02
C LYS A 620 6.22 -31.46 1.28
N VAL A 621 5.29 -32.39 1.12
CA VAL A 621 3.88 -32.19 1.52
C VAL A 621 3.74 -32.07 3.04
N ALA A 622 4.51 -32.85 3.81
CA ALA A 622 4.57 -32.71 5.26
C ALA A 622 5.12 -31.34 5.68
N GLU A 623 6.22 -30.89 5.06
CA GLU A 623 6.84 -29.59 5.31
C GLU A 623 5.91 -28.42 4.91
N LEU A 624 5.25 -28.49 3.75
CA LEU A 624 4.24 -27.49 3.34
C LEU A 624 3.11 -27.36 4.38
N ALA A 625 2.58 -28.48 4.88
CA ALA A 625 1.57 -28.47 5.94
C ALA A 625 2.11 -27.92 7.28
N LEU A 626 3.41 -28.06 7.57
CA LEU A 626 4.04 -27.49 8.76
C LEU A 626 4.13 -25.97 8.67
N TYR A 627 4.61 -25.45 7.54
CA TYR A 627 4.75 -24.00 7.33
C TYR A 627 3.39 -23.29 7.21
N TRP A 628 2.35 -24.00 6.77
CA TRP A 628 0.98 -23.49 6.83
C TRP A 628 0.50 -23.27 8.28
N ILE A 629 0.68 -24.27 9.16
CA ILE A 629 0.36 -24.15 10.60
C ILE A 629 1.12 -22.99 11.23
N LEU A 630 2.41 -22.83 10.90
CA LEU A 630 3.22 -21.71 11.40
C LEU A 630 2.73 -20.34 10.89
N TYR A 631 2.19 -20.27 9.67
CA TYR A 631 1.63 -19.05 9.10
C TYR A 631 0.28 -18.68 9.74
N GLU A 632 -0.67 -19.61 9.84
CA GLU A 632 -1.99 -19.39 10.47
C GLU A 632 -1.85 -18.95 11.94
N HIS A 633 -1.08 -19.69 12.74
CA HIS A 633 -0.93 -19.39 14.17
C HIS A 633 0.01 -18.22 14.46
N ARG A 634 0.80 -17.75 13.47
CA ARG A 634 1.53 -16.48 13.57
C ARG A 634 0.58 -15.28 13.52
N ILE A 635 -0.50 -15.36 12.74
CA ILE A 635 -1.50 -14.28 12.64
C ILE A 635 -2.42 -14.30 13.86
N ASN A 636 -2.86 -15.49 14.28
CA ASN A 636 -3.87 -15.68 15.34
C ASN A 636 -3.24 -16.03 16.70
N GLY A 637 -2.26 -15.25 17.15
CA GLY A 637 -1.33 -15.52 18.27
C GLY A 637 -1.92 -16.19 19.52
N THR A 638 -1.90 -17.52 19.56
CA THR A 638 -2.55 -18.32 20.63
C THR A 638 -1.80 -19.60 20.98
N LEU A 639 -2.02 -20.10 22.20
CA LEU A 639 -1.56 -21.40 22.71
C LEU A 639 -1.86 -22.59 21.77
N HIS A 640 -2.89 -22.48 20.92
CA HIS A 640 -3.29 -23.48 19.95
C HIS A 640 -2.18 -23.89 18.98
N GLY A 641 -1.27 -22.97 18.61
CA GLY A 641 -0.19 -23.26 17.65
C GLY A 641 0.75 -24.39 18.10
N ARG A 642 1.09 -24.45 19.39
CA ARG A 642 1.94 -25.54 19.94
C ARG A 642 1.23 -26.89 19.88
N SER A 643 -0.09 -26.92 20.10
CA SER A 643 -0.91 -28.12 19.99
C SER A 643 -1.00 -28.60 18.53
N ALA A 644 -1.22 -27.67 17.59
CA ALA A 644 -1.25 -27.96 16.16
C ALA A 644 0.07 -28.55 15.65
N LEU A 645 1.23 -28.00 16.07
CA LEU A 645 2.55 -28.57 15.78
C LEU A 645 2.72 -29.98 16.36
N HIS A 646 2.26 -30.23 17.58
CA HIS A 646 2.33 -31.57 18.18
C HIS A 646 1.47 -32.58 17.40
N HIS A 647 0.23 -32.20 17.04
CA HIS A 647 -0.65 -33.02 16.23
C HIS A 647 -0.07 -33.30 14.84
N TRP A 648 0.55 -32.31 14.20
CA TRP A 648 1.29 -32.48 12.95
C TRP A 648 2.41 -33.53 13.11
N LYS A 649 3.19 -33.48 14.20
CA LYS A 649 4.27 -34.45 14.45
C LYS A 649 3.75 -35.87 14.61
N LEU A 650 2.61 -36.05 15.30
CA LEU A 650 1.95 -37.36 15.41
C LEU A 650 1.45 -37.86 14.05
N LYS A 651 0.79 -37.00 13.26
CA LYS A 651 0.28 -37.33 11.92
C LYS A 651 1.39 -37.81 10.98
N TRP A 652 2.57 -37.20 11.05
CA TRP A 652 3.72 -37.53 10.20
C TRP A 652 4.77 -38.43 10.88
N ALA A 653 4.45 -39.07 12.01
CA ALA A 653 5.40 -39.83 12.83
C ALA A 653 6.24 -40.84 12.03
N ARG A 654 5.59 -41.56 11.10
CA ARG A 654 6.21 -42.59 10.22
C ARG A 654 7.29 -42.06 9.28
N LEU A 655 7.47 -40.75 9.14
CA LEU A 655 8.57 -40.15 8.36
C LEU A 655 9.87 -40.07 9.17
N PHE A 656 9.80 -40.01 10.51
CA PHE A 656 10.98 -39.88 11.36
C PHE A 656 11.71 -41.21 11.59
N ASP A 657 11.03 -42.35 11.43
CA ASP A 657 11.65 -43.69 11.46
C ASP A 657 12.49 -44.00 10.19
N GLN A 658 12.58 -43.07 9.25
CA GLN A 658 13.20 -43.26 7.93
C GLN A 658 14.48 -42.44 7.76
N SER A 659 15.37 -42.88 6.87
CA SER A 659 16.61 -42.14 6.58
C SER A 659 16.33 -40.76 5.95
N ARG A 660 17.15 -39.76 6.33
CA ARG A 660 17.12 -38.35 5.84
C ARG A 660 15.93 -37.50 6.32
N HIS A 661 15.32 -37.84 7.45
CA HIS A 661 14.30 -37.02 8.12
C HIS A 661 14.86 -35.74 8.78
N GLN A 662 16.19 -35.55 8.82
CA GLN A 662 16.89 -34.50 9.58
C GLN A 662 16.35 -33.09 9.29
N PHE A 663 16.20 -32.71 8.01
CA PHE A 663 15.65 -31.40 7.63
C PHE A 663 14.20 -31.18 8.06
N LEU A 664 13.38 -32.24 8.04
CA LEU A 664 11.99 -32.17 8.50
C LEU A 664 11.91 -32.01 10.02
N LEU A 665 12.84 -32.63 10.77
CA LEU A 665 13.02 -32.36 12.20
C LEU A 665 13.56 -30.96 12.48
N MET A 666 14.47 -30.44 11.65
CA MET A 666 14.96 -29.06 11.78
C MET A 666 13.83 -28.05 11.58
N SER A 667 13.03 -28.19 10.51
CA SER A 667 11.84 -27.37 10.28
C SER A 667 10.82 -27.48 11.43
N TYR A 668 10.61 -28.68 12.01
CA TYR A 668 9.75 -28.85 13.19
C TYR A 668 10.31 -28.14 14.45
N SER A 669 11.60 -28.33 14.77
CA SER A 669 12.25 -27.66 15.90
C SER A 669 12.30 -26.15 15.71
N PHE A 670 12.47 -25.66 14.48
CA PHE A 670 12.38 -24.25 14.13
C PHE A 670 10.97 -23.70 14.38
N GLY A 671 9.93 -24.43 13.97
CA GLY A 671 8.54 -24.09 14.27
C GLY A 671 8.25 -23.98 15.76
N GLN A 672 8.72 -24.94 16.56
CA GLN A 672 8.61 -24.86 18.03
C GLN A 672 9.41 -23.68 18.62
N LEU A 673 10.60 -23.40 18.09
CA LEU A 673 11.43 -22.28 18.53
C LEU A 673 10.75 -20.92 18.27
N LEU A 674 10.14 -20.73 17.09
CA LEU A 674 9.35 -19.54 16.75
C LEU A 674 8.14 -19.36 17.67
N MET A 675 7.39 -20.44 17.95
CA MET A 675 6.25 -20.39 18.88
C MET A 675 6.70 -20.02 20.29
N CYS A 676 7.85 -20.54 20.75
CA CYS A 676 8.41 -20.16 22.05
C CYS A 676 8.89 -18.70 22.09
N GLU A 677 9.47 -18.19 20.99
CA GLU A 677 9.89 -16.79 20.88
C GLU A 677 8.69 -15.83 20.94
N GLN A 678 7.57 -16.18 20.30
CA GLN A 678 6.32 -15.41 20.38
C GLN A 678 5.75 -15.37 21.80
N VAL A 679 5.73 -16.51 22.51
CA VAL A 679 5.31 -16.55 23.93
C VAL A 679 6.22 -15.71 24.81
N LEU A 680 7.54 -15.75 24.57
CA LEU A 680 8.52 -14.95 25.29
C LEU A 680 8.34 -13.43 25.05
N GLY A 681 7.87 -13.02 23.87
CA GLY A 681 7.60 -11.62 23.53
C GLY A 681 6.29 -11.04 24.09
N SER A 682 5.41 -11.86 24.67
CA SER A 682 4.14 -11.39 25.22
C SER A 682 4.33 -10.64 26.55
N LYS A 683 3.76 -9.43 26.66
CA LYS A 683 3.80 -8.60 27.88
C LYS A 683 3.15 -9.25 29.12
N SER A 684 2.39 -10.34 28.95
CA SER A 684 1.55 -10.95 29.99
C SER A 684 2.16 -12.14 30.72
N VAL A 685 3.35 -12.63 30.34
CA VAL A 685 3.89 -13.90 30.84
C VAL A 685 5.18 -13.69 31.64
N ALA A 686 5.18 -14.10 32.92
CA ALA A 686 6.39 -14.20 33.70
C ALA A 686 7.36 -15.19 33.03
N VAL A 687 8.62 -14.78 32.78
CA VAL A 687 9.58 -15.60 32.02
C VAL A 687 9.92 -16.89 32.78
N HIS A 688 9.23 -17.98 32.45
CA HIS A 688 9.42 -19.27 33.08
C HIS A 688 10.73 -19.94 32.62
N LYS A 689 11.51 -20.45 33.58
CA LYS A 689 12.77 -21.17 33.36
C LYS A 689 12.63 -22.30 32.32
N SER A 690 11.53 -23.04 32.38
CA SER A 690 11.20 -24.14 31.46
C SER A 690 11.09 -23.70 29.99
N LEU A 691 10.61 -22.49 29.70
CA LEU A 691 10.53 -21.94 28.35
C LEU A 691 11.92 -21.65 27.78
N LEU A 692 12.82 -21.08 28.60
CA LEU A 692 14.20 -20.80 28.20
C LEU A 692 14.97 -22.10 27.91
N GLU A 693 14.80 -23.12 28.76
CA GLU A 693 15.36 -24.46 28.55
C GLU A 693 14.79 -25.14 27.29
N GLU A 694 13.50 -24.94 26.98
CA GLU A 694 12.88 -25.45 25.76
C GLU A 694 13.40 -24.77 24.48
N MET A 695 13.53 -23.44 24.48
CA MET A 695 14.15 -22.71 23.37
C MET A 695 15.60 -23.14 23.12
N LEU A 696 16.38 -23.32 24.19
CA LEU A 696 17.75 -23.83 24.05
C LEU A 696 17.74 -25.25 23.48
N ARG A 697 16.91 -26.17 24.00
CA ARG A 697 16.79 -27.56 23.51
C ARG A 697 16.48 -27.63 22.01
N HIS A 698 15.55 -26.80 21.53
CA HIS A 698 15.24 -26.73 20.10
C HIS A 698 16.39 -26.12 19.29
N SER A 699 17.06 -25.10 19.83
CA SER A 699 18.26 -24.51 19.20
C SER A 699 19.41 -25.53 19.09
N SER A 700 19.69 -26.29 20.16
CA SER A 700 20.66 -27.39 20.17
C SER A 700 20.30 -28.46 19.16
N SER A 701 19.03 -28.86 19.10
CA SER A 701 18.54 -29.87 18.16
C SER A 701 18.77 -29.46 16.71
N ILE A 702 18.52 -28.20 16.34
CA ILE A 702 18.77 -27.69 14.98
C ILE A 702 20.26 -27.72 14.65
N MET A 703 21.11 -27.21 15.55
CA MET A 703 22.57 -27.18 15.37
C MET A 703 23.17 -28.59 15.26
N GLN A 704 22.77 -29.51 16.14
CA GLN A 704 23.24 -30.89 16.15
C GLN A 704 22.79 -31.65 14.89
N LEU A 705 21.53 -31.48 14.46
CA LEU A 705 21.03 -32.08 13.21
C LEU A 705 21.82 -31.61 11.99
N ALA A 706 22.23 -30.33 11.95
CA ALA A 706 23.09 -29.82 10.88
C ALA A 706 24.47 -30.48 10.89
N ILE A 707 25.15 -30.49 12.05
CA ILE A 707 26.48 -31.09 12.23
C ILE A 707 26.48 -32.59 11.89
N ASP A 708 25.45 -33.33 12.32
CA ASP A 708 25.29 -34.77 12.07
C ASP A 708 24.86 -35.09 10.61
N THR A 709 24.67 -34.08 9.77
CA THR A 709 24.37 -34.28 8.34
C THR A 709 25.67 -34.58 7.57
N THR A 710 26.00 -35.86 7.46
CA THR A 710 27.20 -36.38 6.76
C THR A 710 27.07 -36.50 5.23
N ASP A 711 26.03 -35.91 4.64
CA ASP A 711 25.69 -36.07 3.22
C ASP A 711 26.59 -35.17 2.32
N ALA A 712 27.13 -35.73 1.23
CA ALA A 712 27.87 -34.93 0.24
C ALA A 712 27.00 -33.83 -0.41
N ARG A 713 25.67 -33.93 -0.32
CA ARG A 713 24.71 -32.94 -0.85
C ARG A 713 24.46 -31.73 0.06
N THR A 714 25.02 -31.72 1.28
CA THR A 714 24.80 -30.64 2.28
C THR A 714 25.39 -29.29 1.84
N LYS A 715 26.28 -29.29 0.84
CA LYS A 715 26.78 -28.08 0.15
C LYS A 715 25.76 -27.45 -0.82
N HIS A 716 24.61 -28.09 -1.06
CA HIS A 716 23.59 -27.68 -2.04
C HIS A 716 22.20 -27.48 -1.43
N LEU A 717 22.13 -27.19 -0.13
CA LEU A 717 20.86 -26.88 0.54
C LEU A 717 20.27 -25.58 0.01
N THR A 718 18.96 -25.40 0.21
CA THR A 718 18.32 -24.11 -0.02
C THR A 718 18.76 -23.13 1.06
N ASP A 719 18.84 -21.86 0.72
CA ASP A 719 19.41 -20.85 1.62
C ASP A 719 18.60 -20.74 2.93
N HIS A 720 17.30 -21.04 2.87
CA HIS A 720 16.40 -21.13 4.05
C HIS A 720 16.93 -22.07 5.14
N VAL A 721 17.58 -23.19 4.79
CA VAL A 721 18.13 -24.12 5.80
C VAL A 721 19.30 -23.48 6.54
N TYR A 722 20.16 -22.72 5.86
CA TYR A 722 21.24 -21.96 6.51
C TYR A 722 20.69 -20.85 7.42
N HIS A 723 19.59 -20.20 7.03
CA HIS A 723 18.90 -19.23 7.88
C HIS A 723 18.31 -19.86 9.16
N ILE A 724 17.71 -21.06 9.07
CA ILE A 724 17.23 -21.81 10.25
C ILE A 724 18.39 -22.11 11.23
N ILE A 725 19.54 -22.56 10.71
CA ILE A 725 20.72 -22.89 11.51
C ILE A 725 21.28 -21.63 12.20
N ALA A 726 21.45 -20.54 11.45
CA ALA A 726 21.92 -19.27 12.00
C ALA A 726 20.95 -18.67 13.03
N PHE A 727 19.65 -18.73 12.76
CA PHE A 727 18.61 -18.30 13.70
C PHE A 727 18.70 -19.07 15.02
N ALA A 728 18.86 -20.40 14.98
CA ALA A 728 19.05 -21.22 16.16
C ALA A 728 20.32 -20.85 16.95
N ALA A 729 21.47 -20.72 16.27
CA ALA A 729 22.74 -20.36 16.91
C ALA A 729 22.70 -18.94 17.52
N VAL A 730 22.19 -17.95 16.80
CA VAL A 730 22.02 -16.57 17.27
C VAL A 730 21.03 -16.50 18.44
N THR A 731 19.95 -17.28 18.40
CA THR A 731 18.97 -17.36 19.50
C THR A 731 19.60 -17.96 20.75
N ALA A 732 20.33 -19.06 20.64
CA ALA A 732 21.07 -19.66 21.75
C ALA A 732 22.07 -18.67 22.37
N LEU A 733 22.88 -17.98 21.57
CA LEU A 733 23.83 -16.96 22.04
C LEU A 733 23.11 -15.81 22.80
N ARG A 734 22.00 -15.29 22.26
CA ARG A 734 21.21 -14.23 22.89
C ARG A 734 20.63 -14.69 24.23
N LEU A 735 20.10 -15.90 24.30
CA LEU A 735 19.53 -16.48 25.52
C LEU A 735 20.61 -16.71 26.60
N MET A 736 21.75 -17.31 26.23
CA MET A 736 22.88 -17.56 27.15
C MET A 736 23.52 -16.27 27.67
N SER A 737 23.57 -15.22 26.84
CA SER A 737 24.08 -13.90 27.24
C SER A 737 23.11 -13.18 28.19
N ARG A 738 21.82 -13.13 27.86
CA ARG A 738 20.81 -12.35 28.60
C ARG A 738 20.32 -13.04 29.88
N TYR A 739 20.16 -14.35 29.87
CA TYR A 739 19.56 -15.13 30.96
C TYR A 739 20.56 -16.06 31.66
N ARG A 740 21.87 -15.74 31.59
CA ARG A 740 22.98 -16.58 32.10
C ARG A 740 22.72 -17.10 33.52
N LYS A 741 22.29 -16.22 34.44
CA LYS A 741 21.99 -16.56 35.85
C LYS A 741 20.82 -17.54 36.01
N ASN A 742 19.78 -17.43 35.17
CA ASN A 742 18.61 -18.32 35.22
C ASN A 742 18.93 -19.73 34.68
N LEU A 743 19.91 -19.83 33.77
CA LEU A 743 20.28 -21.04 33.05
C LEU A 743 21.43 -21.83 33.70
N GLN A 744 22.35 -21.13 34.40
CA GLN A 744 23.54 -21.72 35.04
C GLN A 744 23.27 -22.91 35.98
N ALA A 745 22.05 -23.02 36.54
CA ALA A 745 21.69 -24.08 37.47
C ALA A 745 21.14 -25.37 36.80
N SER A 746 20.97 -25.40 35.48
CA SER A 746 20.39 -26.56 34.77
C SER A 746 20.86 -26.77 33.33
N THR A 747 21.58 -25.81 32.74
CA THR A 747 22.12 -25.90 31.38
C THR A 747 23.63 -25.77 31.42
N ASP A 748 24.35 -26.71 30.81
CA ASP A 748 25.78 -26.56 30.56
C ASP A 748 26.01 -25.54 29.42
N ILE A 749 26.31 -24.31 29.82
CA ILE A 749 26.56 -23.20 28.91
C ILE A 749 27.85 -23.43 28.10
N GLY A 750 28.86 -24.11 28.67
CA GLY A 750 30.11 -24.41 27.97
C GLY A 750 29.92 -25.40 26.82
N GLN A 751 29.09 -26.43 27.03
CA GLN A 751 28.67 -27.34 25.95
C GLN A 751 27.89 -26.61 24.85
N MET A 752 27.01 -25.66 25.21
CA MET A 752 26.26 -24.86 24.22
C MET A 752 27.14 -23.87 23.45
N GLU A 753 28.07 -23.19 24.11
CA GLU A 753 29.08 -22.33 23.47
C GLU A 753 29.97 -23.18 22.52
N THR A 754 30.31 -24.42 22.90
CA THR A 754 31.05 -25.38 22.05
C THR A 754 30.22 -25.83 20.83
N LEU A 755 28.93 -26.10 21.01
CA LEU A 755 28.03 -26.50 19.92
C LEU A 755 27.85 -25.39 18.88
N VAL A 756 27.77 -24.12 19.32
CA VAL A 756 27.76 -22.96 18.41
C VAL A 756 29.07 -22.88 17.62
N SER A 757 30.24 -23.05 18.28
CA SER A 757 31.53 -23.06 17.57
C SER A 757 31.64 -24.18 16.53
N LYS A 758 31.20 -25.41 16.85
CA LYS A 758 31.12 -26.50 15.87
C LYS A 758 30.16 -26.21 14.72
N THR A 759 29.08 -25.48 14.97
CA THR A 759 28.13 -25.05 13.92
C THR A 759 28.78 -24.02 12.99
N VAL A 760 29.60 -23.11 13.53
CA VAL A 760 30.40 -22.15 12.76
C VAL A 760 31.46 -22.87 11.92
N GLU A 761 32.21 -23.81 12.49
CA GLU A 761 33.17 -24.66 11.76
C GLU A 761 32.50 -25.44 10.61
N TRP A 762 31.32 -26.00 10.87
CA TRP A 762 30.53 -26.70 9.87
C TRP A 762 30.07 -25.77 8.74
N LEU A 763 29.57 -24.56 9.05
CA LEU A 763 29.18 -23.57 8.04
C LEU A 763 30.39 -23.07 7.22
N ASP A 764 31.54 -22.88 7.86
CA ASP A 764 32.80 -22.48 7.20
C ASP A 764 33.34 -23.57 6.25
N SER A 765 33.04 -24.84 6.52
CA SER A 765 33.40 -25.98 5.66
C SER A 765 32.58 -26.08 4.36
N ILE A 766 31.54 -25.26 4.22
CA ILE A 766 30.68 -25.26 3.03
C ILE A 766 31.35 -24.49 1.91
N GLU A 767 31.80 -25.22 0.91
CA GLU A 767 32.35 -24.67 -0.32
C GLU A 767 31.26 -24.44 -1.37
N PRO A 768 31.43 -23.43 -2.26
CA PRO A 768 32.50 -22.42 -2.24
C PRO A 768 32.12 -21.15 -1.46
N VAL A 769 33.06 -20.19 -1.42
CA VAL A 769 33.01 -18.95 -0.59
C VAL A 769 31.71 -18.14 -0.77
N SER A 770 31.11 -18.16 -1.97
CA SER A 770 29.88 -17.46 -2.34
C SER A 770 28.58 -18.07 -1.79
N ASN A 771 28.66 -19.18 -1.04
CA ASN A 771 27.49 -19.83 -0.46
C ASN A 771 26.94 -19.04 0.74
N ALA A 772 25.63 -18.82 0.79
CA ALA A 772 24.91 -18.17 1.89
C ALA A 772 25.24 -18.76 3.28
N GLY A 773 25.60 -20.06 3.37
CA GLY A 773 26.10 -20.67 4.61
C GLY A 773 27.29 -19.93 5.23
N ARG A 774 28.19 -19.36 4.41
CA ARG A 774 29.35 -18.60 4.89
C ARG A 774 28.97 -17.20 5.39
N THR A 775 28.06 -16.52 4.70
CA THR A 775 27.43 -15.28 5.20
C THR A 775 26.75 -15.50 6.56
N MET A 776 26.04 -16.63 6.71
CA MET A 776 25.42 -17.03 7.96
C MET A 776 26.45 -17.34 9.06
N SER A 777 27.58 -17.97 8.72
CA SER A 777 28.71 -18.17 9.63
C SER A 777 29.24 -16.84 10.19
N ASP A 778 29.47 -15.86 9.31
CA ASP A 778 30.00 -14.55 9.70
C ASP A 778 29.01 -13.74 10.56
N VAL A 779 27.69 -13.89 10.34
CA VAL A 779 26.63 -13.35 11.23
C VAL A 779 26.71 -13.97 12.64
N ILE A 780 26.94 -15.28 12.75
CA ILE A 780 27.13 -15.95 14.05
C ILE A 780 28.41 -15.45 14.73
N LYS A 781 29.54 -15.42 14.02
CA LYS A 781 30.83 -14.89 14.55
C LYS A 781 30.74 -13.43 14.98
N ALA A 782 30.04 -12.59 14.23
CA ALA A 782 29.78 -11.19 14.61
C ALA A 782 28.93 -11.10 15.88
N THR A 783 27.91 -11.96 16.01
CA THR A 783 27.07 -12.05 17.22
C THR A 783 27.87 -12.53 18.43
N GLN A 784 28.73 -13.55 18.27
CA GLN A 784 29.64 -14.02 19.33
C GLN A 784 30.55 -12.90 19.82
N ARG A 785 31.22 -12.17 18.90
CA ARG A 785 32.08 -11.02 19.25
C ARG A 785 31.32 -9.92 20.00
N LYS A 786 30.11 -9.56 19.53
CA LYS A 786 29.26 -8.51 20.11
C LYS A 786 28.71 -8.86 21.51
N LEU A 787 28.48 -10.14 21.79
CA LEU A 787 27.99 -10.59 23.10
C LEU A 787 29.14 -10.94 24.06
N GLY A 788 30.29 -11.39 23.55
CA GLY A 788 31.49 -11.63 24.35
C GLY A 788 32.06 -10.37 25.00
N SER A 789 32.08 -9.24 24.29
CA SER A 789 32.55 -7.95 24.84
C SER A 789 31.68 -7.39 25.97
N ARG A 790 30.44 -7.88 26.14
CA ARG A 790 29.55 -7.54 27.27
C ARG A 790 29.81 -8.38 28.52
N ILE A 791 30.58 -9.47 28.42
CA ILE A 791 30.92 -10.32 29.57
C ILE A 791 32.10 -9.73 30.35
N SER A 792 32.99 -8.98 29.67
CA SER A 792 34.09 -8.21 30.27
C SER A 792 33.66 -6.95 31.04
N SER A 793 32.40 -6.52 30.93
CA SER A 793 31.88 -5.29 31.56
C SER A 793 30.52 -5.52 32.22
N SER A 794 30.51 -6.16 33.40
CA SER A 794 29.26 -6.41 34.14
C SER A 794 29.31 -5.97 35.61
N THR A 795 28.91 -4.71 35.84
CA THR A 795 28.26 -4.30 37.08
C THR A 795 26.88 -3.75 36.72
N GLN A 796 25.83 -4.41 37.22
CA GLN A 796 24.41 -4.01 37.28
C GLN A 796 23.81 -3.14 36.15
N MET A 797 22.88 -3.70 35.36
CA MET A 797 21.73 -2.96 34.84
C MET A 797 20.46 -3.82 34.80
N SER A 798 19.31 -3.13 34.92
CA SER A 798 17.94 -3.65 34.97
C SER A 798 17.44 -4.23 33.63
N PRO A 799 16.36 -5.04 33.61
CA PRO A 799 15.94 -5.75 32.40
C PRO A 799 15.25 -4.82 31.38
N PRO A 800 15.71 -4.76 30.11
CA PRO A 800 14.94 -4.13 29.04
C PRO A 800 13.71 -4.97 28.71
N ALA A 801 12.69 -4.36 28.10
CA ALA A 801 11.58 -5.10 27.51
C ALA A 801 12.05 -6.07 26.39
N LEU A 802 11.27 -7.12 26.13
CA LEU A 802 11.43 -7.97 24.95
C LEU A 802 10.70 -7.34 23.75
N LEU A 803 11.24 -6.22 23.25
CA LEU A 803 10.87 -5.74 21.92
C LEU A 803 11.69 -6.49 20.88
N MET A 804 10.98 -7.31 20.09
CA MET A 804 11.51 -7.95 18.88
C MET A 804 11.87 -6.89 17.85
N ASP A 805 13.14 -6.50 17.78
CA ASP A 805 13.70 -6.06 16.50
C ASP A 805 14.15 -7.30 15.70
N SER A 806 13.16 -7.98 15.12
CA SER A 806 13.41 -9.11 14.23
C SER A 806 13.81 -8.66 12.81
N THR A 807 13.93 -7.35 12.56
CA THR A 807 14.39 -6.84 11.26
C THR A 807 15.91 -6.94 11.12
N LYS A 808 16.67 -7.05 12.23
CA LYS A 808 18.14 -7.20 12.24
C LYS A 808 18.65 -8.62 11.91
N LEU A 809 17.85 -9.42 11.20
CA LEU A 809 18.28 -10.58 10.42
C LEU A 809 17.99 -10.40 8.91
N ALA A 810 17.43 -9.25 8.51
CA ALA A 810 17.52 -8.79 7.13
C ALA A 810 18.97 -8.47 6.77
N VAL A 811 19.25 -8.56 5.48
CA VAL A 811 20.58 -8.41 4.85
C VAL A 811 21.26 -7.12 5.33
N PRO A 812 22.58 -7.11 5.59
CA PRO A 812 23.32 -5.87 5.85
C PRO A 812 23.17 -4.95 4.64
N ASP A 813 22.59 -3.77 4.84
CA ASP A 813 22.48 -2.76 3.80
C ASP A 813 23.89 -2.27 3.44
N LEU A 814 24.39 -2.71 2.28
CA LEU A 814 25.81 -2.66 1.91
C LEU A 814 26.10 -1.46 1.00
N HIS A 815 25.37 -0.37 1.19
CA HIS A 815 25.64 0.92 0.55
C HIS A 815 26.79 1.68 1.23
N ARG A 816 28.03 1.19 1.05
CA ARG A 816 29.21 2.07 1.11
C ARG A 816 29.32 2.86 -0.19
N ARG A 817 29.01 4.15 -0.17
CA ARG A 817 29.49 5.16 -1.15
C ARG A 817 29.24 6.58 -0.64
N GLY A 818 30.32 7.38 -0.58
CA GLY A 818 30.27 8.82 -0.32
C GLY A 818 30.33 9.22 1.16
N GLU A 819 31.50 9.60 1.67
CA GLU A 819 31.69 10.14 3.04
C GLU A 819 31.10 11.55 3.24
N ASN A 820 30.37 12.10 2.26
CA ASN A 820 29.96 13.52 2.18
C ASN A 820 28.46 13.73 1.83
N ASP A 821 27.62 12.70 1.87
CA ASP A 821 26.16 12.83 1.67
C ASP A 821 25.44 12.92 3.03
N LEU A 822 24.45 13.81 3.15
CA LEU A 822 23.63 13.96 4.37
C LEU A 822 22.62 12.81 4.50
N ASP A 823 23.06 11.72 5.13
CA ASP A 823 22.22 10.58 5.51
C ASP A 823 22.02 10.49 7.04
N SER A 824 21.39 9.40 7.50
CA SER A 824 21.17 9.13 8.93
C SER A 824 22.45 8.89 9.74
N THR A 825 23.62 8.78 9.10
CA THR A 825 24.90 8.73 9.80
C THR A 825 25.42 10.12 10.14
N VAL A 826 25.03 11.16 9.39
CA VAL A 826 25.49 12.53 9.56
C VAL A 826 24.55 13.36 10.45
N VAL A 827 23.23 13.18 10.38
CA VAL A 827 22.21 13.91 11.18
C VAL A 827 21.26 12.95 11.89
N ALA A 828 20.71 13.35 13.05
CA ALA A 828 19.78 12.52 13.81
C ALA A 828 18.71 13.34 14.56
N LEU A 829 17.43 13.09 14.24
CA LEU A 829 16.27 13.86 14.72
C LEU A 829 16.33 15.34 14.30
N GLN A 830 16.68 15.55 13.03
CA GLN A 830 16.70 16.85 12.40
C GLN A 830 15.29 17.44 12.21
N HIS A 831 15.12 18.72 12.55
CA HIS A 831 13.85 19.42 12.48
C HIS A 831 14.08 20.94 12.39
N HIS A 832 13.00 21.74 12.38
CA HIS A 832 13.04 23.21 12.27
C HIS A 832 13.90 23.69 11.07
N ALA A 833 13.69 23.07 9.90
CA ALA A 833 14.38 23.48 8.68
C ALA A 833 13.86 24.85 8.19
N THR A 834 14.75 25.78 7.86
CA THR A 834 14.42 27.11 7.36
C THR A 834 15.34 27.49 6.21
N GLU A 835 14.77 27.78 5.04
CA GLU A 835 15.53 28.27 3.88
C GLU A 835 15.96 29.72 4.11
N LEU A 836 17.25 29.99 3.90
CA LEU A 836 17.87 31.30 4.05
C LEU A 836 17.92 32.05 2.72
N LYS A 837 18.20 33.36 2.77
CA LYS A 837 18.22 34.25 1.58
C LYS A 837 19.23 33.85 0.50
N ASP A 838 20.23 33.04 0.84
CA ASP A 838 21.24 32.50 -0.08
C ASP A 838 20.84 31.13 -0.69
N GLY A 839 19.66 30.60 -0.35
CA GLY A 839 19.18 29.27 -0.79
C GLY A 839 19.75 28.10 0.01
N SER A 840 20.56 28.36 1.04
CA SER A 840 20.99 27.33 2.01
C SER A 840 19.90 27.08 3.06
N ILE A 841 19.98 25.95 3.75
CA ILE A 841 18.95 25.51 4.71
C ILE A 841 19.56 25.46 6.11
N LEU A 842 19.03 26.26 7.04
CA LEU A 842 19.32 26.15 8.47
C LEU A 842 18.49 25.01 9.07
N ILE A 843 19.08 24.16 9.90
CA ILE A 843 18.46 22.94 10.45
C ILE A 843 18.89 22.78 11.92
N PHE A 844 17.95 22.41 12.80
CA PHE A 844 18.24 21.97 14.16
C PHE A 844 18.41 20.44 14.19
N ASP A 845 19.49 19.93 14.77
CA ASP A 845 19.86 18.51 14.78
C ASP A 845 20.13 18.06 16.24
N ASN A 846 19.19 17.30 16.84
CA ASN A 846 19.25 16.91 18.25
C ASN A 846 20.30 15.83 18.56
N GLY A 847 20.81 15.11 17.56
CA GLY A 847 21.96 14.21 17.72
C GLY A 847 21.74 12.97 18.60
N VAL A 848 20.52 12.70 19.09
CA VAL A 848 20.21 11.64 20.07
C VAL A 848 20.69 10.24 19.63
N TYR A 849 20.78 10.01 18.31
CA TYR A 849 21.21 8.75 17.71
C TYR A 849 22.23 8.94 16.58
N ARG A 850 23.01 10.05 16.57
CA ARG A 850 24.01 10.30 15.52
C ARG A 850 25.05 9.19 15.51
N HIS A 851 25.29 8.59 14.34
CA HIS A 851 26.22 7.47 14.25
C HIS A 851 27.67 7.93 14.49
N HIS A 852 28.51 7.02 14.98
CA HIS A 852 29.94 7.24 15.27
C HIS A 852 30.28 8.21 16.42
N GLU A 853 29.30 8.81 17.09
CA GLU A 853 29.53 9.65 18.27
C GLU A 853 29.21 8.92 19.59
N SER A 854 30.02 9.17 20.62
CA SER A 854 29.92 8.48 21.92
C SER A 854 28.91 9.11 22.89
N PHE A 855 28.47 10.35 22.62
CA PHE A 855 27.57 11.14 23.46
C PHE A 855 26.62 11.95 22.58
N PRO A 856 25.32 12.04 22.91
CA PRO A 856 24.37 12.85 22.17
C PRO A 856 24.56 14.34 22.50
N TYR A 857 24.40 15.21 21.50
CA TYR A 857 24.38 16.67 21.67
C TYR A 857 23.56 17.34 20.56
N SER A 858 22.94 18.46 20.92
CA SER A 858 22.22 19.29 19.97
C SER A 858 23.19 20.20 19.21
N ARG A 859 22.92 20.44 17.93
CA ARG A 859 23.62 21.43 17.12
C ARG A 859 22.68 22.08 16.11
N ILE A 860 23.08 23.23 15.61
CA ILE A 860 22.43 23.90 14.48
C ILE A 860 23.41 23.81 13.32
N ILE A 861 22.93 23.43 12.14
CA ILE A 861 23.73 23.36 10.90
C ILE A 861 23.09 24.19 9.81
N GLN A 862 23.90 24.79 8.96
CA GLN A 862 23.48 25.42 7.71
C GLN A 862 24.04 24.57 6.57
N VAL A 863 23.16 24.12 5.68
CA VAL A 863 23.47 23.19 4.60
C VAL A 863 23.30 23.88 3.26
N ASP A 864 24.33 23.85 2.41
CA ASP A 864 24.21 24.28 1.02
C ASP A 864 23.34 23.29 0.23
N ARG A 865 22.29 23.80 -0.42
CA ARG A 865 21.24 22.99 -1.06
C ARG A 865 21.73 22.23 -2.31
N ALA A 866 22.77 22.71 -2.98
CA ALA A 866 23.26 22.11 -4.23
C ALA A 866 24.33 21.02 -3.98
N THR A 867 25.24 21.28 -3.05
CA THR A 867 26.38 20.42 -2.70
C THR A 867 26.11 19.50 -1.49
N LYS A 868 25.02 19.76 -0.76
CA LYS A 868 24.65 19.11 0.50
C LYS A 868 25.69 19.24 1.62
N GLN A 869 26.65 20.15 1.49
CA GLN A 869 27.70 20.34 2.49
C GLN A 869 27.22 21.23 3.64
N ILE A 870 27.68 20.93 4.85
CA ILE A 870 27.51 21.82 6.00
C ILE A 870 28.46 23.02 5.81
N VAL A 871 27.89 24.19 5.52
CA VAL A 871 28.65 25.44 5.29
C VAL A 871 28.83 26.27 6.56
N TRP A 872 28.02 26.03 7.58
CA TRP A 872 28.18 26.59 8.92
C TRP A 872 27.58 25.64 9.96
N GLN A 873 28.12 25.62 11.18
CA GLN A 873 27.52 24.90 12.29
C GLN A 873 27.76 25.63 13.62
N TYR A 874 26.84 25.45 14.56
CA TYR A 874 27.00 25.78 15.96
C TYR A 874 26.69 24.57 16.84
N HIS A 875 27.60 24.26 17.76
CA HIS A 875 27.40 23.34 18.87
C HIS A 875 28.21 23.85 20.07
N GLU A 876 27.85 23.45 21.28
CA GLU A 876 28.66 23.80 22.45
C GLU A 876 30.00 23.04 22.48
N LYS A 877 31.00 23.66 23.11
CA LYS A 877 32.33 23.04 23.31
C LYS A 877 32.25 21.84 24.26
N ASN A 878 31.26 21.83 25.15
CA ASN A 878 30.93 20.69 26.00
C ASN A 878 29.59 20.09 25.53
N PRO A 879 29.56 18.84 25.01
CA PRO A 879 28.33 18.16 24.61
C PRO A 879 27.21 18.16 25.67
N MET A 880 27.58 18.26 26.96
CA MET A 880 26.64 18.25 28.09
C MET A 880 25.98 19.60 28.40
N THR A 881 26.39 20.71 27.78
CA THR A 881 25.86 22.07 28.08
C THR A 881 24.88 22.62 27.04
N PHE A 882 24.58 21.85 26.00
CA PHE A 882 23.51 22.15 25.04
C PHE A 882 22.99 20.83 24.45
N PHE A 883 21.91 20.31 25.05
CA PHE A 883 21.27 19.09 24.58
C PHE A 883 19.79 19.08 24.93
N THR A 884 18.95 19.19 23.90
CA THR A 884 17.51 18.97 23.99
C THR A 884 17.16 17.66 23.28
N PRO A 885 16.77 16.57 23.97
CA PRO A 885 16.53 15.27 23.35
C PRO A 885 15.27 15.24 22.47
N PHE A 886 14.34 16.17 22.68
CA PHE A 886 13.11 16.33 21.93
C PHE A 886 12.88 17.82 21.65
N MET A 887 12.36 18.15 20.47
CA MET A 887 12.04 19.53 20.06
C MET A 887 13.25 20.49 20.11
N GLY A 888 13.04 21.75 19.73
CA GLY A 888 14.10 22.75 19.55
C GLY A 888 13.76 23.77 18.47
N GLY A 889 14.54 24.84 18.39
CA GLY A 889 14.39 25.80 17.31
C GLY A 889 15.59 26.70 17.06
N ALA A 890 15.74 27.11 15.80
CA ALA A 890 16.82 27.97 15.34
C ALA A 890 16.28 28.99 14.33
N GLN A 891 16.58 30.27 14.54
CA GLN A 891 16.19 31.35 13.65
C GLN A 891 17.42 32.19 13.29
N ARG A 892 17.78 32.27 12.01
CA ARG A 892 18.77 33.23 11.51
C ARG A 892 18.16 34.63 11.54
N LEU A 893 18.79 35.54 12.28
CA LEU A 893 18.37 36.92 12.44
C LEU A 893 18.95 37.81 11.33
N ALA A 894 18.33 38.98 11.10
CA ALA A 894 18.74 39.90 10.04
C ALA A 894 20.18 40.45 10.18
N ASN A 895 20.75 40.44 11.39
CA ASN A 895 22.15 40.81 11.68
C ASN A 895 23.16 39.67 11.42
N GLY A 896 22.71 38.48 11.02
CA GLY A 896 23.54 37.28 10.81
C GLY A 896 23.62 36.33 12.01
N ASN A 897 23.24 36.77 13.21
CA ASN A 897 23.24 35.91 14.40
C ASN A 897 22.17 34.81 14.31
N THR A 898 22.27 33.77 15.13
CA THR A 898 21.24 32.73 15.26
C THR A 898 20.64 32.77 16.66
N LEU A 899 19.31 32.93 16.74
CA LEU A 899 18.55 32.65 17.96
C LEU A 899 18.33 31.14 18.07
N ILE A 900 18.58 30.56 19.24
CA ILE A 900 18.48 29.14 19.53
C ILE A 900 17.52 28.92 20.70
N THR A 901 16.64 27.92 20.60
CA THR A 901 15.75 27.45 21.66
C THR A 901 16.13 26.01 22.05
N GLU A 902 16.64 25.83 23.27
CA GLU A 902 16.90 24.54 23.91
C GLU A 902 15.65 24.08 24.67
N ALA A 903 14.78 23.36 23.97
CA ALA A 903 13.39 23.19 24.39
C ALA A 903 13.23 22.50 25.76
N ALA A 904 13.95 21.41 26.01
CA ALA A 904 13.80 20.61 27.23
C ALA A 904 14.17 21.36 28.53
N ASN A 905 15.02 22.39 28.45
CA ASN A 905 15.52 23.15 29.61
C ASN A 905 14.97 24.60 29.65
N GLY A 906 14.04 24.96 28.76
CA GLY A 906 13.44 26.30 28.71
C GLY A 906 14.42 27.43 28.36
N ARG A 907 15.58 27.11 27.78
CA ARG A 907 16.69 28.05 27.57
C ARG A 907 16.69 28.60 26.15
N ILE A 908 16.79 29.92 26.02
CA ILE A 908 16.80 30.67 24.77
C ILE A 908 18.06 31.53 24.75
N PHE A 909 18.84 31.48 23.67
CA PHE A 909 20.09 32.24 23.57
C PHE A 909 20.38 32.64 22.13
N GLU A 910 21.13 33.74 21.95
CA GLU A 910 21.56 34.22 20.63
C GLU A 910 23.05 34.05 20.47
N VAL A 911 23.49 33.53 19.32
CA VAL A 911 24.92 33.30 19.00
C VAL A 911 25.34 34.03 17.73
N THR A 912 26.59 34.50 17.70
CA THR A 912 27.22 35.09 16.49
C THR A 912 27.51 34.03 15.42
N MET A 913 27.97 34.46 14.24
CA MET A 913 28.50 33.54 13.21
C MET A 913 29.72 32.76 13.68
N GLU A 914 30.48 33.31 14.63
CA GLU A 914 31.66 32.70 15.25
C GLU A 914 31.28 31.75 16.42
N GLY A 915 30.00 31.69 16.79
CA GLY A 915 29.49 30.86 17.87
C GLY A 915 29.65 31.47 19.27
N GLU A 916 29.82 32.79 19.39
CA GLU A 916 29.87 33.48 20.68
C GLU A 916 28.45 33.83 21.16
N THR A 917 28.11 33.49 22.40
CA THR A 917 26.79 33.81 22.98
C THR A 917 26.69 35.31 23.28
N VAL A 918 25.73 35.97 22.65
CA VAL A 918 25.44 37.41 22.76
C VAL A 918 24.61 37.69 24.03
N TRP A 919 23.59 36.86 24.27
CA TRP A 919 22.76 36.87 25.47
C TRP A 919 22.08 35.51 25.64
N GLU A 920 21.61 35.26 26.86
CA GLU A 920 20.90 34.05 27.25
C GLU A 920 19.73 34.43 28.16
N TYR A 921 18.64 33.69 28.08
CA TYR A 921 17.47 33.75 28.93
C TYR A 921 16.99 32.32 29.22
N VAL A 922 16.59 32.05 30.45
CA VAL A 922 15.96 30.79 30.85
C VAL A 922 14.56 31.12 31.34
N VAL A 923 13.56 30.36 30.90
CA VAL A 923 12.20 30.48 31.43
C VAL A 923 12.21 29.95 32.86
N ASP A 924 12.02 30.83 33.85
CA ASP A 924 12.01 30.47 35.27
C ASP A 924 10.67 29.84 35.73
N ASP A 925 9.63 29.92 34.89
CA ASP A 925 8.30 29.37 35.17
C ASP A 925 8.21 27.87 34.81
N PHE A 926 8.07 27.03 35.84
CA PHE A 926 7.89 25.59 35.68
C PHE A 926 6.41 25.22 35.72
N ALA A 927 5.88 24.73 34.60
CA ALA A 927 4.53 24.19 34.52
C ALA A 927 4.47 22.76 35.09
N THR A 928 3.36 22.41 35.75
CA THR A 928 3.00 21.02 36.06
C THR A 928 1.92 20.55 35.10
N TYR A 929 1.96 19.26 34.73
CA TYR A 929 0.97 18.67 33.81
C TYR A 929 -0.40 18.38 34.46
N GLY A 930 -0.58 18.73 35.73
CA GLY A 930 -1.81 18.49 36.48
C GLY A 930 -2.94 19.46 36.08
N GLY A 931 -4.13 18.93 35.83
CA GLY A 931 -5.31 19.72 35.48
C GLY A 931 -5.51 19.99 33.98
N LEU A 932 -4.66 19.44 33.11
CA LEU A 932 -4.80 19.54 31.64
C LEU A 932 -5.88 18.59 31.04
N ASP A 933 -6.65 17.89 31.89
CA ASP A 933 -7.63 16.82 31.56
C ASP A 933 -7.09 15.68 30.64
N ALA A 934 -5.77 15.63 30.45
CA ALA A 934 -5.05 14.70 29.60
C ALA A 934 -4.54 13.49 30.41
N LYS A 935 -5.43 12.54 30.70
CA LYS A 935 -5.13 11.30 31.49
C LYS A 935 -4.01 10.42 30.92
N GLU A 936 -3.64 10.63 29.66
CA GLU A 936 -2.54 9.94 28.98
C GLU A 936 -1.16 10.46 29.42
N LEU A 937 -1.10 11.69 29.94
CA LEU A 937 0.12 12.35 30.40
C LEU A 937 0.28 12.30 31.93
N GLU A 938 -0.79 12.03 32.69
CA GLU A 938 -0.71 11.78 34.15
C GLU A 938 0.24 10.60 34.43
N GLY A 939 1.30 10.85 35.21
CA GLY A 939 2.32 9.85 35.55
C GLY A 939 3.40 9.63 34.49
N MET A 940 3.34 10.26 33.30
CA MET A 940 4.45 10.23 32.33
C MET A 940 5.58 11.21 32.69
N PHE A 941 5.22 12.39 33.21
CA PHE A 941 6.15 13.46 33.58
C PHE A 941 5.78 14.04 34.96
N ASP A 942 6.04 13.29 36.02
CA ASP A 942 5.75 13.66 37.43
C ASP A 942 6.69 14.76 38.00
N TYR A 943 7.31 15.57 37.14
CA TYR A 943 8.17 16.68 37.54
C TYR A 943 7.75 17.98 36.84
N PRO A 944 7.79 19.14 37.53
CA PRO A 944 7.59 20.43 36.88
C PRO A 944 8.64 20.65 35.78
N ALA A 945 8.24 21.22 34.65
CA ALA A 945 9.14 21.52 33.53
C ALA A 945 8.89 22.93 32.98
N ASN A 946 9.95 23.64 32.63
CA ASN A 946 9.93 24.96 31.97
C ASN A 946 10.04 24.83 30.43
N ALA A 947 9.58 23.71 29.88
CA ALA A 947 9.90 23.31 28.50
C ALA A 947 9.34 24.31 27.48
N THR A 948 10.23 24.92 26.69
CA THR A 948 9.87 25.98 25.73
C THR A 948 9.94 25.45 24.31
N PHE A 949 8.79 25.23 23.66
CA PHE A 949 8.75 24.60 22.35
C PHE A 949 9.56 25.35 21.28
N ARG A 950 9.35 26.66 21.15
CA ARG A 950 10.06 27.56 20.23
C ARG A 950 10.04 29.00 20.75
N ALA A 951 11.10 29.74 20.49
CA ALA A 951 11.12 31.20 20.56
C ALA A 951 11.45 31.79 19.18
N TYR A 952 10.91 32.97 18.88
CA TYR A 952 11.25 33.77 17.71
C TYR A 952 11.55 35.20 18.15
N LYS A 953 12.52 35.83 17.49
CA LYS A 953 12.89 37.24 17.68
C LYS A 953 12.70 37.97 16.37
N TYR A 954 12.03 39.10 16.43
CA TYR A 954 11.75 39.96 15.29
C TYR A 954 12.10 41.40 15.63
N THR A 955 12.40 42.22 14.62
CA THR A 955 12.48 43.67 14.79
C THR A 955 11.08 44.30 14.73
N PRO A 956 10.88 45.53 15.27
CA PRO A 956 9.58 46.22 15.16
C PRO A 956 9.08 46.39 13.72
N GLU A 957 10.01 46.50 12.75
CA GLU A 957 9.71 46.63 11.33
C GLU A 957 9.24 45.31 10.69
N GLU A 958 9.64 44.16 11.25
CA GLU A 958 9.18 42.83 10.82
C GLU A 958 7.78 42.49 11.35
N VAL A 959 7.34 43.16 12.43
CA VAL A 959 6.05 42.91 13.10
C VAL A 959 5.31 44.22 13.44
N PRO A 960 5.05 45.11 12.46
CA PRO A 960 4.61 46.48 12.73
C PRO A 960 3.31 46.58 13.55
N TRP A 961 2.41 45.61 13.44
CA TRP A 961 1.15 45.54 14.20
C TRP A 961 1.33 45.27 15.71
N LEU A 962 2.52 44.86 16.18
CA LEU A 962 2.83 44.79 17.60
C LEU A 962 3.18 46.16 18.19
N SER A 963 3.61 47.12 17.36
CA SER A 963 3.96 48.46 17.85
C SER A 963 2.73 49.32 18.20
N GLU A 964 1.63 49.16 17.46
CA GLU A 964 0.42 50.00 17.56
C GLU A 964 -0.33 49.89 18.91
N ASN A 965 -0.15 48.79 19.65
CA ASN A 965 -0.84 48.54 20.93
C ASN A 965 -0.07 49.04 22.20
N SER A 966 1.05 49.74 22.03
CA SER A 966 1.89 50.19 23.16
C SER A 966 1.59 51.62 23.67
N ALA A 967 0.58 52.28 23.11
CA ALA A 967 0.11 53.60 23.54
C ALA A 967 -0.96 53.50 24.65
N VAL A 968 -0.54 53.14 25.87
CA VAL A 968 -1.35 53.32 27.09
C VAL A 968 -0.55 54.12 28.12
N ASP A 969 -1.16 55.21 28.60
CA ASP A 969 -0.57 56.15 29.56
C ASP A 969 -0.20 55.52 30.91
N GLY A 970 0.78 56.15 31.59
CA GLY A 970 0.69 56.28 33.04
C GLY A 970 1.53 55.34 33.91
N GLY A 971 2.85 55.40 33.75
CA GLY A 971 3.79 55.41 34.89
C GLY A 971 3.75 54.25 35.90
N GLN A 972 4.42 53.16 35.58
CA GLN A 972 5.33 52.45 36.49
C GLN A 972 6.35 51.64 35.68
N ASN A 973 7.57 51.45 36.20
CA ASN A 973 8.52 50.51 35.61
C ASN A 973 7.94 49.10 35.73
N MET A 974 7.47 48.53 34.62
CA MET A 974 7.27 47.09 34.49
C MET A 974 8.16 46.55 33.38
N ASP A 975 8.82 45.44 33.66
CA ASP A 975 9.68 44.75 32.73
C ASP A 975 8.94 44.34 31.46
N ARG A 976 9.69 44.29 30.35
CA ARG A 976 9.20 43.99 29.00
C ARG A 976 8.51 42.64 28.95
N THR A 977 7.20 42.63 29.18
CA THR A 977 6.43 41.41 29.34
C THR A 977 6.14 40.82 27.96
N VAL A 978 6.70 39.65 27.68
CA VAL A 978 6.35 38.86 26.49
C VAL A 978 4.90 38.41 26.64
N GLN A 979 4.02 38.79 25.70
CA GLN A 979 2.69 38.20 25.63
C GLN A 979 2.79 36.75 25.12
N VAL A 980 2.92 35.82 26.05
CA VAL A 980 2.64 34.41 25.79
C VAL A 980 1.13 34.26 25.70
N LYS A 981 0.60 34.07 24.49
CA LYS A 981 -0.72 33.46 24.30
C LYS A 981 -0.54 31.96 24.52
N LEU A 982 -0.93 31.49 25.71
CA LEU A 982 -1.26 30.09 25.97
C LEU A 982 -2.58 29.73 25.28
#